data_AF-A0A395H6Q6-F1
#
_entry.id   AF-A0A395H6Q6-F1
#
_cell.length_a   1.000
_cell.length_b   1.000
_cell.length_c   1.000
_cell.angle_alpha   90.00
_cell.angle_beta   90.00
_cell.angle_gamma   90.00
#
_symmetry.space_group_name_H-M   'P 1'
#
loop_
_entity.id
_entity.type
_entity.pdbx_description
1 polymer ?
#
loop_
_entity_poly.entity_id
_entity_poly.type
_entity_poly.pdbx_seq_one_letter_code
_entity_poly.pdbx_strand_id
1 'polypeptide(L)'
;MSAQFANRRKPRKIGGDDEENDADEQDSGPVVKRPQAIKTKQKSKMRLSFGPGGTSMTDEGDQESEVVIPKRTGLAKRALEKSALQRSLTPSGVGGQIPLRVGPEQDRPSYSSDYLKELRDSTPSTPKPAAEDESEKAVDVAAKFGEVMKVSTPAAIPSEAEIREKKARRARLAKEQGALSTEKDFISLEDDMEDDDWDLQGRREDIRDTRLIRDDEDFAEGFDEFVEDGRISLGRKAEKEQKRKQREEMRELIDDAEGLSDDEDSDLEEKAAYEASQTRAAMGGGKDHIDRPRTPPKMTSLPRLSNSLDRLRINLAVLEKSKAQMIDRMEELRKEKADIAVREVEIQALIKEAGDNYEKLKLDAGITPGTEENPSAADEIANSRGLEVQRSVIAFIESPIDEKDGDRPHLRRQSEATPIELFFDLFFVANLSSFTATHEINNIEALWAYIGFLGVIWFTWLQVTLFDIRFARDSIFERICKAVQLAAMVGFASAGTRFTTRVRAENVWAFQSLSLILGGSRLLLALQYTVNTIFLRRRMMPAARGVSLIAGTQFISSLTYLLMYYAFQQQRGLSPYIWTVWFALFGVEMWVVMGTSSATPGIGLQDTHLNTRMGLLTLIIIGEGVIAVTRIVNKTVGPGGWTKWSFVHILGVTTNVYFLWQAYFDLSPRRILGKYSQQIWAQLHFPFHVALILLLEGSQILALSLDITLKLLYLAETILWACEEPRPRPDHAIRILRTTIADMEIDYSRGAINEQIAITRILDDLPNHPLCPSYRTGQIPIIRDMLSDLVGNVTAALFSTMRIMPSNQTHPGNLSSDQLLQRYMALLQFVYVYYFAVASLTMFFFGGFVLLARRHTLRRCTSISATTRLTLGIVLASIVSFSRYFPLVYSFMTSPAILYAFTLTLLMVLLVDRSLDWYQSYSGRVQDSDVP
;
A
#
# COMPACT_ATOMS: atom_id res chain seq x y z
N MET A 1 48.68 35.10 62.33
CA MET A 1 48.83 36.54 62.66
C MET A 1 47.61 37.29 62.11
N SER A 2 47.50 38.61 62.33
CA SER A 2 46.51 39.54 61.73
C SER A 2 45.01 39.18 61.81
N ALA A 3 44.39 39.63 62.91
CA ALA A 3 43.05 40.20 63.08
C ALA A 3 41.94 40.03 62.00
N GLN A 4 40.77 39.58 62.47
CA GLN A 4 39.47 40.25 62.27
C GLN A 4 38.64 40.18 63.57
N PHE A 5 37.71 41.11 63.77
CA PHE A 5 37.05 41.44 65.05
C PHE A 5 35.56 41.80 64.80
N ALA A 6 34.57 41.58 65.70
CA ALA A 6 34.61 41.04 67.06
C ALA A 6 33.24 40.50 67.56
N ASN A 7 33.28 39.72 68.66
CA ASN A 7 32.28 39.66 69.77
C ASN A 7 30.87 39.04 69.53
N ARG A 8 30.28 38.26 70.45
CA ARG A 8 30.79 37.63 71.71
C ARG A 8 29.83 36.56 72.31
N ARG A 9 30.41 35.49 72.91
CA ARG A 9 29.82 34.51 73.89
C ARG A 9 28.76 33.53 73.33
N LYS A 10 28.79 32.18 73.50
CA LYS A 10 29.18 31.20 74.57
C LYS A 10 28.08 30.96 75.63
N PRO A 11 27.91 29.74 76.23
CA PRO A 11 28.67 28.46 76.13
C PRO A 11 27.82 27.31 75.47
N ARG A 12 27.94 25.96 75.64
CA ARG A 12 28.77 25.02 76.46
C ARG A 12 28.96 23.62 75.78
N LYS A 13 30.17 23.06 75.97
CA LYS A 13 30.69 21.65 75.98
C LYS A 13 29.76 20.43 76.26
N ILE A 14 30.12 19.15 75.93
CA ILE A 14 31.10 18.52 74.98
C ILE A 14 30.96 16.96 74.99
N GLY A 15 31.37 16.28 73.90
CA GLY A 15 31.93 14.90 73.86
C GLY A 15 30.98 13.68 73.95
N GLY A 16 31.28 12.51 73.37
CA GLY A 16 32.35 12.17 72.40
C GLY A 16 32.93 10.76 72.60
N ASP A 17 32.71 9.90 71.60
CA ASP A 17 33.46 8.73 71.05
C ASP A 17 34.17 7.69 71.98
N ASP A 18 34.09 6.40 71.61
CA ASP A 18 35.23 5.44 71.45
C ASP A 18 34.72 4.03 71.04
N GLU A 19 35.62 3.04 70.93
CA GLU A 19 35.54 1.85 70.03
C GLU A 19 35.27 0.47 70.71
N GLU A 20 35.10 -0.56 69.85
CA GLU A 20 35.39 -2.01 70.01
C GLU A 20 34.69 -2.97 71.01
N ASN A 21 34.44 -4.17 70.48
CA ASN A 21 34.55 -5.54 71.03
C ASN A 21 33.73 -6.08 72.24
N ASP A 22 32.99 -7.16 71.92
CA ASP A 22 32.99 -8.51 72.53
C ASP A 22 32.72 -8.80 74.02
N ALA A 23 32.06 -9.96 74.18
CA ALA A 23 32.09 -10.87 75.35
C ALA A 23 31.28 -10.45 76.61
N ASP A 24 30.89 -11.37 77.51
CA ASP A 24 31.51 -12.68 77.78
C ASP A 24 30.58 -13.74 78.42
N GLU A 25 31.15 -14.95 78.57
CA GLU A 25 30.84 -16.06 79.51
C GLU A 25 29.49 -16.81 79.37
N GLN A 26 29.47 -18.12 79.01
CA GLN A 26 29.91 -19.34 79.74
C GLN A 26 28.87 -19.79 80.81
N ASP A 27 28.63 -21.08 81.09
CA ASP A 27 29.59 -22.19 81.32
C ASP A 27 28.98 -23.62 81.15
N SER A 28 29.86 -24.63 81.20
CA SER A 28 29.71 -26.05 81.60
C SER A 28 28.65 -26.97 80.97
N GLY A 29 29.12 -27.89 80.12
CA GLY A 29 28.54 -29.23 79.94
C GLY A 29 29.19 -30.28 80.86
N PRO A 30 28.94 -31.59 80.63
CA PRO A 30 30.12 -32.46 80.53
C PRO A 30 30.07 -33.62 79.50
N VAL A 31 31.09 -33.63 78.64
CA VAL A 31 32.06 -34.74 78.41
C VAL A 31 31.57 -36.16 78.05
N VAL A 32 31.98 -36.64 76.86
CA VAL A 32 32.91 -37.78 76.64
C VAL A 32 33.49 -37.69 75.20
N LYS A 33 34.60 -38.38 74.90
CA LYS A 33 35.56 -38.01 73.83
C LYS A 33 35.40 -38.74 72.47
N ARG A 34 35.91 -38.05 71.42
CA ARG A 34 36.19 -38.44 70.01
C ARG A 34 36.60 -39.90 69.79
N PRO A 35 36.32 -40.44 68.58
CA PRO A 35 37.44 -40.66 67.64
C PRO A 35 37.18 -40.11 66.21
N GLN A 36 38.15 -40.28 65.31
CA GLN A 36 38.06 -39.90 63.90
C GLN A 36 37.59 -41.08 63.01
N ALA A 37 36.76 -40.75 62.01
CA ALA A 37 36.68 -41.40 60.69
C ALA A 37 36.19 -42.87 60.56
N ILE A 38 35.97 -43.25 59.28
CA ILE A 38 36.04 -44.62 58.71
C ILE A 38 34.79 -45.55 58.74
N LYS A 39 34.04 -45.46 57.62
CA LYS A 39 33.69 -46.54 56.66
C LYS A 39 32.57 -47.58 56.92
N THR A 40 31.63 -47.59 55.96
CA THR A 40 31.01 -48.78 55.28
C THR A 40 29.99 -49.60 56.10
N LYS A 41 29.02 -50.34 55.51
CA LYS A 41 28.85 -50.98 54.17
C LYS A 41 27.37 -50.88 53.70
N GLN A 42 26.92 -51.27 52.50
CA GLN A 42 27.44 -51.37 51.11
C GLN A 42 26.37 -52.12 50.26
N LYS A 43 26.20 -51.76 48.96
CA LYS A 43 25.57 -52.47 47.80
C LYS A 43 24.48 -51.61 47.13
N SER A 44 24.30 -51.63 45.81
CA SER A 44 25.13 -52.18 44.72
C SER A 44 24.83 -51.49 43.38
N LYS A 45 25.82 -51.41 42.49
CA LYS A 45 25.66 -50.84 41.13
C LYS A 45 24.85 -51.78 40.22
N MET A 46 24.01 -51.21 39.37
CA MET A 46 23.90 -51.63 37.96
C MET A 46 23.96 -50.38 37.07
N ARG A 47 24.50 -50.54 35.85
CA ARG A 47 24.65 -49.48 34.84
C ARG A 47 23.57 -49.63 33.78
N LEU A 48 23.07 -48.50 33.30
CA LEU A 48 22.78 -48.26 31.88
C LEU A 48 23.23 -46.82 31.56
N SER A 49 23.53 -46.54 30.30
CA SER A 49 24.28 -45.36 29.84
C SER A 49 23.72 -44.87 28.49
N PHE A 50 23.94 -43.63 28.03
CA PHE A 50 24.96 -42.63 28.40
C PHE A 50 24.36 -41.25 28.71
N GLY A 51 25.17 -40.35 29.26
CA GLY A 51 24.82 -38.94 29.53
C GLY A 51 25.69 -37.95 28.73
N PRO A 52 25.42 -36.64 28.85
CA PRO A 52 26.09 -35.58 28.09
C PRO A 52 27.39 -35.10 28.73
N GLY A 53 28.19 -34.35 27.95
CA GLY A 53 29.35 -33.59 28.38
C GLY A 53 29.88 -32.74 27.22
N GLY A 54 30.33 -31.51 27.47
CA GLY A 54 30.73 -30.57 26.41
C GLY A 54 32.12 -29.97 26.61
N THR A 55 32.59 -29.30 25.55
CA THR A 55 33.57 -28.18 25.55
C THR A 55 34.87 -28.30 26.36
N SER A 56 35.99 -28.55 25.67
CA SER A 56 37.12 -27.58 25.64
C SER A 56 38.14 -27.91 24.51
N MET A 57 38.99 -26.93 24.18
CA MET A 57 40.01 -26.93 23.11
C MET A 57 41.20 -27.87 23.34
N THR A 58 42.03 -28.03 22.28
CA THR A 58 43.39 -28.63 22.21
C THR A 58 43.49 -30.14 22.48
N ASP A 59 44.42 -30.90 21.89
CA ASP A 59 45.65 -30.56 21.15
C ASP A 59 45.92 -31.52 19.94
N GLU A 60 47.01 -31.32 19.20
CA GLU A 60 47.47 -32.19 18.09
C GLU A 60 48.02 -33.56 18.55
N GLY A 61 48.20 -34.53 17.63
CA GLY A 61 49.17 -35.63 17.82
C GLY A 61 48.75 -37.07 17.45
N ASP A 62 48.90 -37.42 16.16
CA ASP A 62 49.50 -38.66 15.62
C ASP A 62 49.07 -40.12 15.98
N GLN A 63 49.12 -40.95 14.91
CA GLN A 63 49.51 -42.37 14.84
C GLN A 63 48.52 -43.57 15.04
N GLU A 64 48.51 -44.40 13.98
CA GLU A 64 48.44 -45.88 13.94
C GLU A 64 47.14 -46.71 14.21
N SER A 65 46.52 -47.12 13.09
CA SER A 65 46.39 -48.55 12.66
C SER A 65 45.10 -49.39 12.88
N GLU A 66 45.02 -50.44 12.06
CA GLU A 66 44.16 -51.66 12.04
C GLU A 66 42.62 -51.60 12.25
N VAL A 67 41.92 -51.57 11.11
CA VAL A 67 41.11 -52.68 10.57
C VAL A 67 40.53 -53.72 11.58
N VAL A 68 39.20 -53.90 11.60
CA VAL A 68 38.58 -55.25 11.52
C VAL A 68 37.12 -55.21 11.02
N ILE A 69 36.82 -56.10 10.07
CA ILE A 69 35.50 -56.49 9.55
C ILE A 69 35.47 -58.02 9.70
N PRO A 70 34.45 -58.72 10.26
CA PRO A 70 33.42 -59.29 9.34
C PRO A 70 32.04 -59.81 9.88
N LYS A 71 31.05 -59.73 8.97
CA LYS A 71 30.12 -60.79 8.49
C LYS A 71 29.16 -61.60 9.42
N ARG A 72 27.86 -61.33 9.18
CA ARG A 72 26.82 -62.20 8.54
C ARG A 72 26.06 -63.35 9.28
N THR A 73 24.81 -63.51 8.79
CA THR A 73 23.99 -64.75 8.55
C THR A 73 23.30 -65.49 9.71
N GLY A 74 22.07 -66.01 9.48
CA GLY A 74 21.34 -66.82 10.49
C GLY A 74 19.93 -67.44 10.20
N LEU A 75 19.31 -67.25 9.02
CA LEU A 75 18.13 -68.00 8.46
C LEU A 75 17.07 -68.71 9.37
N ALA A 76 15.84 -68.19 9.32
CA ALA A 76 14.56 -68.89 9.01
C ALA A 76 13.92 -69.99 9.92
N LYS A 77 12.60 -69.81 10.20
CA LYS A 77 11.55 -70.81 9.84
C LYS A 77 10.11 -70.25 9.82
N ARG A 78 9.21 -71.00 9.15
CA ARG A 78 7.86 -70.62 8.65
C ARG A 78 6.70 -70.72 9.67
N ALA A 79 5.71 -69.83 9.52
CA ALA A 79 4.26 -70.09 9.33
C ALA A 79 3.57 -68.74 9.00
N LEU A 80 2.75 -68.49 7.97
CA LEU A 80 2.04 -69.28 6.94
C LEU A 80 0.73 -69.95 7.38
N GLU A 81 -0.39 -69.21 7.32
CA GLU A 81 -1.62 -69.63 6.62
C GLU A 81 -2.68 -68.51 6.42
N LYS A 82 -3.72 -68.80 5.61
CA LYS A 82 -4.97 -68.03 5.37
C LYS A 82 -4.91 -66.71 4.57
N SER A 83 -4.39 -66.79 3.35
CA SER A 83 -4.80 -65.89 2.24
C SER A 83 -5.19 -66.70 0.99
N ALA A 84 -6.44 -67.18 0.91
CA ALA A 84 -6.98 -67.81 -0.29
C ALA A 84 -8.52 -67.84 -0.31
N LEU A 85 -9.14 -66.98 -1.13
CA LEU A 85 -10.03 -67.41 -2.23
C LEU A 85 -10.50 -66.23 -3.11
N GLN A 86 -10.83 -66.56 -4.36
CA GLN A 86 -11.58 -65.77 -5.36
C GLN A 86 -11.02 -64.40 -5.80
N ARG A 87 -10.13 -64.49 -6.78
CA ARG A 87 -9.83 -63.48 -7.81
C ARG A 87 -10.74 -63.68 -9.04
N SER A 88 -10.86 -62.64 -9.88
CA SER A 88 -11.29 -62.61 -11.31
C SER A 88 -12.80 -62.52 -11.56
N LEU A 89 -13.34 -61.67 -12.45
CA LEU A 89 -12.95 -61.32 -13.82
C LEU A 89 -13.42 -59.90 -14.22
N THR A 90 -12.89 -59.35 -15.32
CA THR A 90 -13.44 -58.18 -16.06
C THR A 90 -13.96 -58.62 -17.43
N PRO A 91 -14.92 -57.88 -18.01
CA PRO A 91 -14.70 -57.42 -19.38
C PRO A 91 -15.19 -56.00 -19.70
N SER A 92 -14.61 -55.47 -20.78
CA SER A 92 -14.84 -54.25 -21.54
C SER A 92 -16.29 -53.71 -21.69
N GLY A 93 -16.41 -52.38 -21.83
CA GLY A 93 -17.28 -51.81 -22.88
C GLY A 93 -18.17 -50.61 -22.52
N VAL A 94 -17.73 -49.41 -22.92
CA VAL A 94 -18.53 -48.24 -23.36
C VAL A 94 -19.86 -47.94 -22.64
N GLY A 95 -19.88 -46.87 -21.85
CA GLY A 95 -21.09 -46.23 -21.32
C GLY A 95 -20.72 -45.28 -20.18
N GLY A 96 -21.16 -44.02 -20.23
CA GLY A 96 -20.77 -43.02 -19.24
C GLY A 96 -21.94 -42.57 -18.37
N GLN A 97 -21.70 -42.37 -17.08
CA GLN A 97 -22.37 -41.39 -16.22
C GLN A 97 -21.55 -41.19 -14.94
N ILE A 98 -21.61 -39.98 -14.35
CA ILE A 98 -20.86 -39.61 -13.14
C ILE A 98 -21.84 -39.57 -11.97
N PRO A 99 -21.69 -40.41 -10.92
CA PRO A 99 -22.48 -40.28 -9.71
C PRO A 99 -22.05 -39.07 -8.88
N LEU A 100 -23.03 -38.22 -8.61
CA LEU A 100 -23.00 -37.08 -7.70
C LEU A 100 -22.38 -37.46 -6.33
N ARG A 101 -21.39 -36.70 -5.81
CA ARG A 101 -20.84 -36.93 -4.47
C ARG A 101 -21.43 -35.95 -3.45
N VAL A 102 -22.22 -36.49 -2.51
CA VAL A 102 -22.77 -35.79 -1.34
C VAL A 102 -21.64 -35.40 -0.37
N GLY A 103 -21.88 -34.38 0.46
CA GLY A 103 -20.87 -33.61 1.20
C GLY A 103 -20.13 -34.30 2.36
N PRO A 104 -19.18 -33.59 2.99
CA PRO A 104 -18.20 -34.16 3.93
C PRO A 104 -18.70 -34.16 5.39
N GLU A 105 -19.63 -35.05 5.73
CA GLU A 105 -20.06 -35.34 7.11
C GLU A 105 -19.47 -36.68 7.61
N GLN A 106 -18.13 -36.80 7.58
CA GLN A 106 -17.45 -38.03 8.03
C GLN A 106 -15.96 -37.91 8.42
N ASP A 107 -15.48 -36.73 8.80
CA ASP A 107 -14.08 -36.54 9.22
C ASP A 107 -13.99 -35.81 10.58
N ARG A 108 -14.30 -36.55 11.65
CA ARG A 108 -14.25 -36.06 13.04
C ARG A 108 -13.55 -37.09 13.94
N PRO A 109 -12.39 -36.78 14.55
CA PRO A 109 -11.71 -37.69 15.45
C PRO A 109 -12.56 -38.05 16.68
N SER A 110 -12.53 -39.32 17.08
CA SER A 110 -13.12 -39.81 18.33
C SER A 110 -12.04 -40.31 19.28
N TYR A 111 -11.92 -39.68 20.44
CA TYR A 111 -10.97 -40.08 21.47
C TYR A 111 -11.54 -41.22 22.31
N SER A 112 -10.78 -42.31 22.46
CA SER A 112 -11.18 -43.43 23.32
C SER A 112 -10.95 -43.10 24.80
N SER A 113 -11.73 -43.75 25.68
CA SER A 113 -11.64 -43.55 27.13
C SER A 113 -10.27 -43.85 27.72
N ASP A 114 -9.49 -44.71 27.08
CA ASP A 114 -8.19 -45.16 27.59
C ASP A 114 -7.05 -44.27 27.10
N TYR A 115 -7.15 -43.68 25.91
CA TYR A 115 -6.24 -42.63 25.46
C TYR A 115 -6.36 -41.36 26.33
N LEU A 116 -7.57 -41.05 26.80
CA LEU A 116 -7.80 -39.96 27.77
C LEU A 116 -7.28 -40.27 29.18
N LYS A 117 -7.16 -41.56 29.57
CA LYS A 117 -6.44 -41.95 30.80
C LYS A 117 -4.94 -41.77 30.62
N GLU A 118 -4.37 -42.27 29.53
CA GLU A 118 -2.94 -42.16 29.23
C GLU A 118 -2.46 -40.70 29.25
N LEU A 119 -3.21 -39.77 28.64
CA LEU A 119 -2.94 -38.33 28.71
C LEU A 119 -3.00 -37.76 30.14
N ARG A 120 -4.03 -38.11 30.92
CA ARG A 120 -4.19 -37.62 32.30
C ARG A 120 -3.11 -38.18 33.23
N ASP A 121 -2.77 -39.46 33.07
CA ASP A 121 -1.79 -40.13 33.91
C ASP A 121 -0.34 -39.73 33.50
N SER A 122 -0.17 -39.11 32.32
CA SER A 122 1.09 -38.47 31.86
C SER A 122 1.27 -37.02 32.33
N THR A 123 0.25 -36.37 32.91
CA THR A 123 0.34 -34.96 33.36
C THR A 123 0.71 -34.87 34.85
N PRO A 124 1.86 -34.24 35.22
CA PRO A 124 2.30 -34.19 36.61
C PRO A 124 1.39 -33.31 37.46
N SER A 125 0.97 -33.82 38.62
CA SER A 125 0.03 -33.14 39.52
C SER A 125 0.66 -31.94 40.24
N THR A 126 -0.17 -30.93 40.52
CA THR A 126 0.20 -29.69 41.23
C THR A 126 0.69 -29.96 42.67
N PRO A 127 1.72 -29.23 43.16
CA PRO A 127 2.10 -29.28 44.57
C PRO A 127 0.97 -28.80 45.50
N LYS A 128 0.95 -29.29 46.74
CA LYS A 128 0.17 -28.66 47.82
C LYS A 128 0.85 -27.36 48.25
N PRO A 129 0.09 -26.33 48.71
CA PRO A 129 0.70 -25.15 49.31
C PRO A 129 1.43 -25.53 50.60
N ALA A 130 2.64 -24.99 50.75
CA ALA A 130 3.35 -24.86 52.03
C ALA A 130 3.34 -23.39 52.42
N ALA A 131 3.45 -23.10 53.72
CA ALA A 131 3.33 -21.74 54.23
C ALA A 131 4.54 -20.86 53.86
N GLU A 132 4.28 -19.55 53.89
CA GLU A 132 5.20 -18.46 54.31
C GLU A 132 6.71 -18.73 54.21
N ASP A 133 7.33 -18.21 53.14
CA ASP A 133 8.60 -17.47 53.25
C ASP A 133 8.86 -16.69 51.94
N GLU A 134 9.26 -15.42 52.05
CA GLU A 134 9.54 -14.55 50.90
C GLU A 134 10.95 -14.79 50.32
N SER A 135 11.04 -15.02 49.01
CA SER A 135 12.27 -14.77 48.24
C SER A 135 11.99 -14.80 46.73
N GLU A 136 12.75 -13.98 45.99
CA GLU A 136 12.53 -13.66 44.58
C GLU A 136 12.63 -14.89 43.66
N LYS A 137 11.65 -15.03 42.74
CA LYS A 137 11.61 -16.12 41.75
C LYS A 137 11.58 -15.58 40.33
N ALA A 138 12.75 -15.14 39.85
CA ALA A 138 12.97 -14.93 38.43
C ALA A 138 12.84 -16.27 37.68
N VAL A 139 12.00 -16.31 36.64
CA VAL A 139 11.75 -17.54 35.87
C VAL A 139 12.73 -17.60 34.69
N ASP A 140 13.57 -18.63 34.63
CA ASP A 140 14.46 -18.87 33.49
C ASP A 140 13.66 -19.36 32.27
N VAL A 141 13.45 -18.44 31.32
CA VAL A 141 12.74 -18.70 30.05
C VAL A 141 13.63 -19.46 29.05
N ALA A 142 14.96 -19.33 29.14
CA ALA A 142 15.89 -19.92 28.16
C ALA A 142 15.86 -21.45 28.21
N ALA A 143 15.78 -22.02 29.43
CA ALA A 143 15.68 -23.46 29.66
C ALA A 143 14.43 -24.13 29.05
N LYS A 144 13.40 -23.36 28.65
CA LYS A 144 12.13 -23.87 28.13
C LYS A 144 11.92 -23.67 26.63
N PHE A 145 12.59 -22.70 26.01
CA PHE A 145 12.39 -22.34 24.59
C PHE A 145 13.67 -22.29 23.73
N GLY A 146 14.85 -22.37 24.33
CA GLY A 146 16.13 -22.39 23.60
C GLY A 146 16.64 -21.01 23.16
N GLU A 147 17.88 -20.97 22.67
CA GLU A 147 18.71 -19.77 22.54
C GLU A 147 18.38 -18.84 21.35
N VAL A 148 17.13 -18.82 20.89
CA VAL A 148 16.71 -18.09 19.67
C VAL A 148 15.90 -16.82 19.96
N MET A 149 15.57 -16.55 21.23
CA MET A 149 14.72 -15.41 21.61
C MET A 149 15.34 -14.56 22.74
N LYS A 150 16.06 -13.50 22.36
CA LYS A 150 16.53 -12.46 23.31
C LYS A 150 15.39 -11.52 23.70
N VAL A 151 14.81 -11.73 24.88
CA VAL A 151 13.90 -10.77 25.53
C VAL A 151 14.75 -9.70 26.23
N SER A 152 14.45 -8.42 26.00
CA SER A 152 15.27 -7.28 26.44
C SER A 152 14.98 -6.77 27.86
N THR A 153 14.02 -7.37 28.56
CA THR A 153 13.68 -7.07 29.96
C THR A 153 13.44 -8.38 30.74
N PRO A 154 13.78 -8.44 32.04
CA PRO A 154 13.48 -9.61 32.86
C PRO A 154 11.95 -9.73 33.05
N ALA A 155 11.41 -10.93 32.81
CA ALA A 155 9.99 -11.22 32.96
C ALA A 155 9.63 -11.43 34.45
N ALA A 156 9.60 -10.33 35.22
CA ALA A 156 8.99 -10.30 36.54
C ALA A 156 7.45 -10.47 36.43
N ILE A 157 6.84 -11.07 37.45
CA ILE A 157 5.39 -11.06 37.60
C ILE A 157 4.98 -9.64 38.03
N PRO A 158 4.08 -8.94 37.31
CA PRO A 158 3.64 -7.60 37.68
C PRO A 158 2.94 -7.56 39.05
N SER A 159 2.87 -6.39 39.67
CA SER A 159 2.16 -6.23 40.95
C SER A 159 0.65 -6.46 40.80
N GLU A 160 -0.02 -6.85 41.88
CA GLU A 160 -1.46 -7.17 41.84
C GLU A 160 -2.31 -5.99 41.31
N ALA A 161 -1.97 -4.75 41.67
CA ALA A 161 -2.62 -3.54 41.16
C ALA A 161 -2.43 -3.39 39.64
N GLU A 162 -1.22 -3.63 39.12
CA GLU A 162 -0.91 -3.55 37.69
C GLU A 162 -1.61 -4.69 36.91
N ILE A 163 -1.79 -5.86 37.53
CA ILE A 163 -2.59 -6.97 36.98
C ILE A 163 -4.07 -6.58 36.92
N ARG A 164 -4.63 -6.00 38.00
CA ARG A 164 -6.03 -5.54 38.07
C ARG A 164 -6.34 -4.48 37.02
N GLU A 165 -5.46 -3.47 36.87
CA GLU A 165 -5.56 -2.46 35.80
C GLU A 165 -5.54 -3.10 34.41
N LYS A 166 -4.61 -4.04 34.15
CA LYS A 166 -4.49 -4.71 32.85
C LYS A 166 -5.61 -5.71 32.56
N LYS A 167 -6.23 -6.34 33.57
CA LYS A 167 -7.47 -7.14 33.44
C LYS A 167 -8.63 -6.22 33.01
N ALA A 168 -8.82 -5.09 33.70
CA ALA A 168 -9.84 -4.08 33.36
C ALA A 168 -9.65 -3.47 31.94
N ARG A 169 -8.41 -3.13 31.56
CA ARG A 169 -8.10 -2.56 30.23
C ARG A 169 -8.43 -3.51 29.08
N ARG A 170 -8.20 -4.82 29.27
CA ARG A 170 -8.60 -5.87 28.31
C ARG A 170 -10.11 -6.05 28.23
N ALA A 171 -10.82 -5.98 29.37
CA ALA A 171 -12.28 -6.03 29.39
C ALA A 171 -12.91 -4.83 28.64
N ARG A 172 -12.34 -3.62 28.77
CA ARG A 172 -12.75 -2.41 28.01
C ARG A 172 -12.61 -2.64 26.49
N LEU A 173 -11.43 -3.10 26.04
CA LEU A 173 -11.16 -3.42 24.63
C LEU A 173 -12.05 -4.53 24.05
N ALA A 174 -12.34 -5.58 24.81
CA ALA A 174 -13.25 -6.64 24.37
C ALA A 174 -14.69 -6.13 24.14
N LYS A 175 -15.13 -5.18 24.97
CA LYS A 175 -16.45 -4.53 24.86
C LYS A 175 -16.53 -3.63 23.61
N GLU A 176 -15.45 -2.92 23.28
CA GLU A 176 -15.35 -2.10 22.06
C GLU A 176 -15.32 -2.96 20.79
N GLN A 177 -14.57 -4.08 20.77
CA GLN A 177 -14.54 -4.99 19.62
C GLN A 177 -15.90 -5.70 19.39
N GLY A 178 -16.65 -5.98 20.45
CA GLY A 178 -18.03 -6.47 20.35
C GLY A 178 -19.01 -5.44 19.76
N ALA A 179 -18.84 -4.16 20.08
CA ALA A 179 -19.63 -3.08 19.50
C ALA A 179 -19.33 -2.88 18.00
N LEU A 180 -18.03 -2.87 17.63
CA LEU A 180 -17.58 -2.62 16.25
C LEU A 180 -17.98 -3.73 15.24
N SER A 181 -18.38 -4.90 15.72
CA SER A 181 -18.68 -6.08 14.90
C SER A 181 -20.18 -6.34 14.66
N THR A 182 -21.09 -5.50 15.18
CA THR A 182 -22.55 -5.80 15.20
C THR A 182 -23.42 -4.73 14.49
N GLU A 183 -22.92 -4.05 13.46
CA GLU A 183 -23.72 -3.08 12.66
C GLU A 183 -24.11 -3.53 11.24
N LYS A 184 -23.64 -4.70 10.76
CA LYS A 184 -23.91 -5.17 9.39
C LYS A 184 -24.12 -6.69 9.30
N ASP A 185 -25.33 -7.13 9.64
CA ASP A 185 -26.11 -8.10 8.86
C ASP A 185 -27.41 -8.47 9.59
N PHE A 186 -28.50 -7.73 9.32
CA PHE A 186 -29.86 -8.26 9.46
C PHE A 186 -30.82 -7.50 8.53
N ILE A 187 -31.70 -8.23 7.83
CA ILE A 187 -32.78 -7.68 7.01
C ILE A 187 -34.07 -8.34 7.48
N SER A 188 -35.00 -7.53 7.98
CA SER A 188 -36.38 -7.97 8.27
C SER A 188 -37.24 -7.88 7.00
N LEU A 189 -38.25 -8.75 6.91
CA LEU A 189 -39.13 -8.90 5.75
C LEU A 189 -40.60 -8.89 6.18
N GLU A 190 -41.46 -8.47 5.24
CA GLU A 190 -42.94 -8.56 5.22
C GLU A 190 -43.70 -7.64 6.21
N ASP A 191 -44.29 -6.57 5.67
CA ASP A 191 -45.74 -6.26 5.54
C ASP A 191 -46.69 -6.73 6.70
N ASP A 192 -47.69 -5.97 7.15
CA ASP A 192 -48.69 -5.22 6.35
C ASP A 192 -49.53 -4.21 7.19
N MET A 193 -50.11 -3.20 6.51
CA MET A 193 -51.40 -2.46 6.69
C MET A 193 -52.01 -1.96 8.05
N GLU A 194 -52.64 -0.75 7.94
CA GLU A 194 -53.86 -0.19 8.60
C GLU A 194 -53.90 0.29 10.11
N ASP A 195 -53.96 1.62 10.25
CA ASP A 195 -54.91 2.51 10.99
C ASP A 195 -55.17 2.54 12.53
N ASP A 196 -55.45 3.79 12.95
CA ASP A 196 -56.24 4.34 14.09
C ASP A 196 -55.77 4.47 15.57
N ASP A 197 -55.97 5.71 16.05
CA ASP A 197 -56.26 6.30 17.38
C ASP A 197 -55.43 6.04 18.68
N TRP A 198 -54.67 7.09 19.06
CA TRP A 198 -54.45 7.73 20.38
C TRP A 198 -54.05 6.98 21.68
N ASP A 199 -53.30 7.73 22.50
CA ASP A 199 -52.99 7.56 23.93
C ASP A 199 -52.44 6.22 24.43
N LEU A 200 -51.12 6.21 24.70
CA LEU A 200 -50.63 6.33 26.08
C LEU A 200 -49.12 6.62 26.14
N GLN A 201 -48.69 7.45 27.11
CA GLN A 201 -47.28 7.79 27.31
C GLN A 201 -46.52 6.67 28.05
N GLY A 202 -46.35 5.54 27.36
CA GLY A 202 -45.80 4.28 27.89
C GLY A 202 -44.27 4.24 27.97
N ARG A 203 -43.75 4.24 29.19
CA ARG A 203 -42.35 3.99 29.54
C ARG A 203 -41.89 2.57 29.10
N ARG A 204 -40.98 2.48 28.14
CA ARG A 204 -39.90 1.47 28.12
C ARG A 204 -38.64 2.23 28.56
N GLU A 205 -37.98 1.96 29.68
CA GLU A 205 -37.44 0.67 30.14
C GLU A 205 -36.48 0.08 29.11
N ASP A 206 -35.23 0.55 29.17
CA ASP A 206 -34.08 -0.13 28.63
C ASP A 206 -34.04 -1.56 29.20
N ILE A 207 -34.04 -2.55 28.31
CA ILE A 207 -34.08 -3.96 28.70
C ILE A 207 -32.71 -4.33 29.29
N ARG A 208 -32.72 -4.59 30.60
CA ARG A 208 -31.57 -5.14 31.35
C ARG A 208 -31.15 -6.50 30.79
N ASP A 209 -29.84 -6.70 30.69
CA ASP A 209 -29.16 -7.92 31.15
C ASP A 209 -29.81 -9.29 30.84
N THR A 210 -30.11 -9.56 29.56
CA THR A 210 -30.47 -10.92 29.08
C THR A 210 -29.55 -11.42 27.97
N ARG A 211 -28.25 -11.53 28.25
CA ARG A 211 -27.36 -12.44 27.51
C ARG A 211 -26.35 -13.04 28.49
N LEU A 212 -26.12 -14.36 28.40
CA LEU A 212 -25.23 -15.05 29.33
C LEU A 212 -23.82 -14.49 29.24
N ILE A 213 -23.34 -13.97 30.36
CA ILE A 213 -21.92 -13.92 30.69
C ILE A 213 -21.45 -15.36 30.92
N ARG A 214 -20.18 -15.66 30.64
CA ARG A 214 -19.57 -16.94 31.01
C ARG A 214 -19.20 -16.89 32.50
N ASP A 215 -19.74 -17.79 33.29
CA ASP A 215 -19.43 -17.93 34.73
C ASP A 215 -17.97 -18.41 34.99
N ASP A 216 -17.19 -18.63 33.93
CA ASP A 216 -15.90 -19.31 33.91
C ASP A 216 -14.76 -18.60 34.71
N GLU A 217 -14.80 -17.27 34.95
CA GLU A 217 -13.61 -16.51 35.43
C GLU A 217 -13.76 -15.69 36.75
N ASP A 218 -14.92 -15.12 37.09
CA ASP A 218 -15.02 -14.11 38.17
C ASP A 218 -15.89 -14.52 39.40
N PHE A 219 -16.29 -15.79 39.54
CA PHE A 219 -17.21 -16.23 40.61
C PHE A 219 -16.60 -16.25 42.05
N ALA A 220 -15.31 -15.90 42.21
CA ALA A 220 -14.58 -16.04 43.48
C ALA A 220 -13.82 -14.78 43.96
N GLU A 221 -13.40 -13.86 43.07
CA GLU A 221 -12.54 -12.72 43.44
C GLU A 221 -13.23 -11.66 44.33
N GLY A 222 -14.56 -11.74 44.54
CA GLY A 222 -15.33 -10.80 45.37
C GLY A 222 -15.90 -11.38 46.68
N PHE A 223 -15.59 -12.63 47.03
CA PHE A 223 -16.22 -13.27 48.21
C PHE A 223 -15.58 -12.88 49.56
N ASP A 224 -14.30 -12.53 49.58
CA ASP A 224 -13.60 -12.15 50.83
C ASP A 224 -14.01 -10.74 51.30
N GLU A 225 -14.30 -9.81 50.38
CA GLU A 225 -14.78 -8.44 50.69
C GLU A 225 -16.12 -8.45 51.44
N PHE A 226 -16.98 -9.45 51.20
CA PHE A 226 -18.31 -9.57 51.81
C PHE A 226 -18.36 -10.49 53.05
N VAL A 227 -17.22 -10.97 53.54
CA VAL A 227 -17.14 -11.82 54.76
C VAL A 227 -16.40 -11.12 55.91
N GLU A 228 -15.43 -10.24 55.64
CA GLU A 228 -14.80 -9.39 56.67
C GLU A 228 -15.49 -8.01 56.82
N ASP A 229 -16.80 -8.03 57.14
CA ASP A 229 -17.57 -6.83 57.50
C ASP A 229 -16.95 -6.20 58.77
N GLY A 230 -16.17 -5.13 58.57
CA GLY A 230 -15.09 -4.70 59.48
C GLY A 230 -15.54 -4.40 60.90
N ARG A 231 -15.27 -5.35 61.82
CA ARG A 231 -15.67 -5.41 63.24
C ARG A 231 -16.27 -4.11 63.80
N ILE A 232 -17.60 -4.02 63.80
CA ILE A 232 -18.38 -2.87 64.26
C ILE A 232 -17.82 -2.30 65.57
N SER A 233 -17.35 -1.06 65.54
CA SER A 233 -16.63 -0.42 66.63
C SER A 233 -17.56 0.06 67.76
N LEU A 234 -18.00 -0.88 68.59
CA LEU A 234 -18.94 -0.67 69.71
C LEU A 234 -18.36 0.20 70.86
N GLY A 235 -18.19 1.49 70.60
CA GLY A 235 -17.87 2.50 71.61
C GLY A 235 -17.39 3.82 71.00
N ARG A 236 -17.89 4.96 71.51
CA ARG A 236 -17.61 6.33 71.03
C ARG A 236 -16.15 6.70 70.77
N LYS A 237 -15.18 6.05 71.44
CA LYS A 237 -13.75 6.27 71.19
C LYS A 237 -13.28 5.53 69.94
N ALA A 238 -13.67 4.27 69.77
CA ALA A 238 -13.32 3.46 68.61
C ALA A 238 -14.05 3.93 67.34
N GLU A 239 -15.33 4.32 67.46
CA GLU A 239 -16.10 4.96 66.38
C GLU A 239 -15.38 6.23 65.84
N LYS A 240 -14.83 7.06 66.74
CA LYS A 240 -14.09 8.26 66.39
C LYS A 240 -12.72 7.98 65.76
N GLU A 241 -12.11 6.84 66.08
CA GLU A 241 -10.84 6.38 65.50
C GLU A 241 -11.05 5.75 64.12
N GLN A 242 -12.10 4.93 63.94
CA GLN A 242 -12.53 4.43 62.64
C GLN A 242 -12.92 5.58 61.70
N LYS A 243 -13.66 6.59 62.19
CA LYS A 243 -13.95 7.84 61.45
C LYS A 243 -12.72 8.74 61.22
N ARG A 244 -11.60 8.52 61.91
CA ARG A 244 -10.33 9.17 61.58
C ARG A 244 -9.64 8.41 60.45
N LYS A 245 -9.51 7.08 60.58
CA LYS A 245 -9.01 6.18 59.53
C LYS A 245 -9.73 6.35 58.19
N GLN A 246 -11.06 6.26 58.17
CA GLN A 246 -11.88 6.49 56.97
C GLN A 246 -11.67 7.88 56.33
N ARG A 247 -11.20 8.88 57.10
CA ARG A 247 -10.90 10.22 56.60
C ARG A 247 -9.42 10.42 56.24
N GLU A 248 -8.56 9.53 56.71
CA GLU A 248 -7.15 9.40 56.32
C GLU A 248 -7.10 8.61 54.99
N GLU A 249 -7.79 7.45 54.90
CA GLU A 249 -8.05 6.65 53.70
C GLU A 249 -8.74 7.47 52.59
N MET A 250 -9.83 8.19 52.90
CA MET A 250 -10.49 9.08 51.93
C MET A 250 -9.64 10.30 51.53
N ARG A 251 -8.63 10.69 52.34
CA ARG A 251 -7.67 11.72 51.92
C ARG A 251 -6.64 11.12 50.96
N GLU A 252 -6.11 9.95 51.29
CA GLU A 252 -5.11 9.22 50.49
C GLU A 252 -5.65 8.94 49.07
N LEU A 253 -6.90 8.47 48.98
CA LEU A 253 -7.63 8.31 47.70
C LEU A 253 -7.85 9.61 46.91
N ILE A 254 -7.82 10.78 47.55
CA ILE A 254 -7.90 12.09 46.88
C ILE A 254 -6.49 12.56 46.47
N ASP A 255 -5.49 12.40 47.34
CA ASP A 255 -4.09 12.77 47.08
C ASP A 255 -3.52 11.93 45.91
N ASP A 256 -3.84 10.63 45.83
CA ASP A 256 -3.50 9.78 44.67
C ASP A 256 -4.22 10.20 43.38
N ALA A 257 -5.48 10.67 43.49
CA ALA A 257 -6.26 11.11 42.34
C ALA A 257 -5.83 12.50 41.81
N GLU A 258 -5.29 13.36 42.69
CA GLU A 258 -4.71 14.68 42.38
C GLU A 258 -3.20 14.63 42.07
N GLY A 259 -2.48 13.59 42.52
CA GLY A 259 -1.01 13.47 42.45
C GLY A 259 -0.43 12.95 41.13
N LEU A 260 -1.27 12.49 40.20
CA LEU A 260 -0.83 12.13 38.84
C LEU A 260 -0.39 13.40 38.07
N SER A 261 0.82 13.35 37.48
CA SER A 261 1.56 14.53 37.02
C SER A 261 0.93 15.31 35.86
N ASP A 262 1.04 16.64 35.95
CA ASP A 262 0.55 17.72 35.05
C ASP A 262 1.24 17.74 33.65
N ASP A 263 1.61 16.58 33.10
CA ASP A 263 2.42 16.42 31.87
C ASP A 263 1.69 15.65 30.72
N GLU A 264 0.52 15.03 30.94
CA GLU A 264 -0.29 14.37 29.89
C GLU A 264 -1.73 14.92 29.83
N ASP A 265 -2.03 15.75 28.81
CA ASP A 265 -3.30 16.50 28.63
C ASP A 265 -4.57 15.61 28.52
N SER A 266 -4.44 14.32 28.17
CA SER A 266 -5.58 13.43 27.88
C SER A 266 -6.47 13.16 29.09
N ASP A 267 -5.84 12.92 30.24
CA ASP A 267 -6.50 12.30 31.40
C ASP A 267 -7.34 13.32 32.18
N LEU A 268 -7.01 14.61 32.02
CA LEU A 268 -7.75 15.73 32.56
C LEU A 268 -9.13 15.90 31.87
N GLU A 269 -9.24 15.63 30.57
CA GLU A 269 -10.52 15.69 29.86
C GLU A 269 -11.38 14.44 30.08
N GLU A 270 -10.81 13.23 30.24
CA GLU A 270 -11.59 12.03 30.66
C GLU A 270 -12.11 12.18 32.10
N LYS A 271 -11.31 12.68 33.05
CA LYS A 271 -11.76 12.99 34.43
C LYS A 271 -12.91 14.01 34.43
N ALA A 272 -12.78 15.12 33.69
CA ALA A 272 -13.84 16.13 33.59
C ALA A 272 -15.13 15.61 32.95
N ALA A 273 -15.03 14.74 31.93
CA ALA A 273 -16.18 14.07 31.33
C ALA A 273 -16.86 13.10 32.30
N TYR A 274 -16.09 12.38 33.12
CA TYR A 274 -16.62 11.47 34.13
C TYR A 274 -17.38 12.22 35.24
N GLU A 275 -16.84 13.30 35.79
CA GLU A 275 -17.53 14.17 36.76
C GLU A 275 -18.82 14.77 36.19
N ALA A 276 -18.79 15.24 34.93
CA ALA A 276 -19.97 15.74 34.23
C ALA A 276 -21.06 14.64 34.05
N SER A 277 -20.65 13.38 33.88
CA SER A 277 -21.59 12.26 33.78
C SER A 277 -22.24 11.90 35.13
N GLN A 278 -21.45 11.82 36.21
CA GLN A 278 -21.99 11.55 37.55
C GLN A 278 -22.88 12.69 38.06
N THR A 279 -22.47 13.94 37.90
CA THR A 279 -23.29 15.09 38.32
C THR A 279 -24.60 15.18 37.53
N ARG A 280 -24.60 14.83 36.24
CA ARG A 280 -25.83 14.70 35.42
C ARG A 280 -26.74 13.56 35.90
N ALA A 281 -26.18 12.43 36.33
CA ALA A 281 -26.95 11.32 36.90
C ALA A 281 -27.56 11.69 38.26
N ALA A 282 -26.79 12.34 39.14
CA ALA A 282 -27.23 12.75 40.48
C ALA A 282 -28.29 13.88 40.46
N MET A 283 -28.23 14.80 39.49
CA MET A 283 -29.15 15.95 39.41
C MET A 283 -30.49 15.67 38.70
N GLY A 284 -30.75 14.43 38.26
CA GLY A 284 -32.12 13.96 38.02
C GLY A 284 -32.90 14.61 36.86
N GLY A 285 -32.28 14.76 35.68
CA GLY A 285 -33.02 14.93 34.42
C GLY A 285 -33.79 16.24 34.20
N GLY A 286 -33.50 17.30 34.97
CA GLY A 286 -34.07 18.63 34.76
C GLY A 286 -33.76 19.21 33.36
N LYS A 287 -34.80 19.60 32.61
CA LYS A 287 -34.69 20.02 31.20
C LYS A 287 -34.48 21.53 31.02
N ASP A 288 -33.42 22.06 31.64
CA ASP A 288 -32.94 23.43 31.40
C ASP A 288 -31.41 23.44 31.21
N HIS A 289 -30.93 23.88 30.05
CA HIS A 289 -29.50 24.00 29.75
C HIS A 289 -28.97 25.34 30.26
N ILE A 290 -28.39 25.34 31.46
CA ILE A 290 -27.54 26.44 31.93
C ILE A 290 -26.09 26.04 31.65
N ASP A 291 -25.61 26.34 30.44
CA ASP A 291 -24.20 26.14 30.09
C ASP A 291 -23.32 27.05 30.95
N ARG A 292 -22.56 26.45 31.86
CA ARG A 292 -21.48 27.14 32.57
C ARG A 292 -20.40 27.49 31.53
N PRO A 293 -20.02 28.78 31.36
CA PRO A 293 -19.06 29.16 30.34
C PRO A 293 -17.73 28.43 30.56
N ARG A 294 -17.21 27.79 29.50
CA ARG A 294 -15.91 27.11 29.53
C ARG A 294 -14.84 28.08 30.05
N THR A 295 -14.09 27.66 31.07
CA THR A 295 -12.92 28.41 31.53
C THR A 295 -11.91 28.50 30.39
N PRO A 296 -11.43 29.71 30.02
CA PRO A 296 -10.42 29.83 28.98
C PRO A 296 -9.14 29.09 29.41
N PRO A 297 -8.42 28.45 28.48
CA PRO A 297 -7.19 27.74 28.81
C PRO A 297 -6.19 28.69 29.45
N LYS A 298 -5.56 28.25 30.56
CA LYS A 298 -4.49 29.02 31.20
C LYS A 298 -3.34 29.15 30.20
N MET A 299 -2.91 30.39 29.96
CA MET A 299 -1.75 30.65 29.10
C MET A 299 -0.52 30.02 29.74
N THR A 300 0.07 29.00 29.11
CA THR A 300 1.33 28.41 29.57
C THR A 300 2.41 29.49 29.56
N SER A 301 3.13 29.66 30.68
CA SER A 301 4.10 30.74 30.80
C SER A 301 5.24 30.54 29.81
N LEU A 302 5.61 31.58 29.06
CA LEU A 302 6.69 31.54 28.08
C LEU A 302 7.95 30.84 28.65
N PRO A 303 8.53 29.85 27.95
CA PRO A 303 9.60 29.03 28.49
C PRO A 303 10.83 29.89 28.81
N ARG A 304 11.33 29.77 30.04
CA ARG A 304 12.52 30.50 30.50
C ARG A 304 13.74 30.08 29.67
N LEU A 305 14.60 31.05 29.34
CA LEU A 305 15.80 30.87 28.51
C LEU A 305 16.73 29.76 29.04
N SER A 306 16.81 29.58 30.36
CA SER A 306 17.50 28.45 31.00
C SER A 306 17.01 27.10 30.46
N ASN A 307 15.70 26.89 30.47
CA ASN A 307 15.09 25.60 30.16
C ASN A 307 15.24 25.25 28.68
N SER A 308 15.24 26.26 27.78
CA SER A 308 15.56 26.06 26.37
C SER A 308 17.05 25.83 26.11
N LEU A 309 17.95 26.48 26.85
CA LEU A 309 19.39 26.22 26.79
C LEU A 309 19.76 24.83 27.32
N ASP A 310 19.12 24.37 28.39
CA ASP A 310 19.37 23.04 28.95
C ASP A 310 18.76 21.92 28.09
N ARG A 311 17.56 22.13 27.50
CA ARG A 311 17.05 21.26 26.43
C ARG A 311 18.02 21.21 25.23
N LEU A 312 18.60 22.34 24.82
CA LEU A 312 19.63 22.38 23.76
C LEU A 312 20.90 21.62 24.14
N ARG A 313 21.39 21.74 25.39
CA ARG A 313 22.56 20.98 25.90
C ARG A 313 22.30 19.48 25.90
N ILE A 314 21.13 19.05 26.37
CA ILE A 314 20.72 17.63 26.36
C ILE A 314 20.67 17.11 24.92
N ASN A 315 20.05 17.85 24.00
CA ASN A 315 20.01 17.46 22.58
C ASN A 315 21.40 17.40 21.95
N LEU A 316 22.33 18.30 22.31
CA LEU A 316 23.71 18.27 21.84
C LEU A 316 24.43 17.01 22.34
N ALA A 317 24.33 16.69 23.64
CA ALA A 317 24.92 15.49 24.22
C ALA A 317 24.34 14.19 23.63
N VAL A 318 23.04 14.15 23.32
CA VAL A 318 22.40 13.04 22.61
C VAL A 318 22.96 12.90 21.19
N LEU A 319 23.13 14.01 20.46
CA LEU A 319 23.70 14.01 19.11
C LEU A 319 25.18 13.61 19.08
N GLU A 320 25.97 14.01 20.08
CA GLU A 320 27.37 13.58 20.24
C GLU A 320 27.44 12.08 20.53
N LYS A 321 26.58 11.56 21.42
CA LYS A 321 26.47 10.12 21.70
C LYS A 321 26.04 9.32 20.46
N SER A 322 25.03 9.79 19.71
CA SER A 322 24.60 9.10 18.48
C SER A 322 25.68 9.15 17.39
N LYS A 323 26.44 10.25 17.31
CA LYS A 323 27.60 10.36 16.40
C LYS A 323 28.70 9.35 16.75
N ALA A 324 29.02 9.18 18.04
CA ALA A 324 29.98 8.15 18.47
C ALA A 324 29.51 6.74 18.07
N GLN A 325 28.28 6.36 18.43
CA GLN A 325 27.69 5.07 18.07
C GLN A 325 27.67 4.81 16.54
N MET A 326 27.47 5.86 15.74
CA MET A 326 27.52 5.79 14.27
C MET A 326 28.94 5.57 13.73
N ILE A 327 29.97 6.05 14.42
CA ILE A 327 31.39 5.83 14.08
C ILE A 327 31.80 4.42 14.49
N ASP A 328 31.52 4.00 15.73
CA ASP A 328 31.84 2.66 16.24
C ASP A 328 31.27 1.57 15.32
N ARG A 329 30.00 1.71 14.92
CA ARG A 329 29.33 0.80 13.99
C ARG A 329 29.92 0.84 12.58
N MET A 330 30.48 1.96 12.15
CA MET A 330 31.19 2.06 10.86
C MET A 330 32.55 1.37 10.91
N GLU A 331 33.20 1.29 12.06
CA GLU A 331 34.45 0.54 12.27
C GLU A 331 34.19 -0.96 12.43
N GLU A 332 33.13 -1.34 13.16
CA GLU A 332 32.62 -2.72 13.22
C GLU A 332 32.34 -3.28 11.82
N LEU A 333 31.56 -2.57 11.00
CA LEU A 333 31.26 -2.97 9.61
C LEU A 333 32.50 -3.00 8.70
N ARG A 334 33.55 -2.21 8.97
CA ARG A 334 34.83 -2.31 8.26
C ARG A 334 35.58 -3.58 8.67
N LYS A 335 35.57 -3.93 9.95
CA LYS A 335 36.20 -5.14 10.46
C LYS A 335 35.48 -6.39 9.95
N GLU A 336 34.15 -6.45 10.07
CA GLU A 336 33.35 -7.56 9.52
C GLU A 336 33.63 -7.76 8.02
N LYS A 337 33.73 -6.68 7.24
CA LYS A 337 34.05 -6.76 5.81
C LYS A 337 35.45 -7.36 5.56
N ALA A 338 36.44 -7.06 6.39
CA ALA A 338 37.77 -7.67 6.30
C ALA A 338 37.71 -9.16 6.70
N ASP A 339 37.06 -9.48 7.82
CA ASP A 339 36.89 -10.85 8.31
C ASP A 339 36.08 -11.72 7.34
N ILE A 340 35.14 -11.15 6.58
CA ILE A 340 34.40 -11.81 5.49
C ILE A 340 35.32 -12.06 4.28
N ALA A 341 36.14 -11.09 3.88
CA ALA A 341 37.05 -11.25 2.75
C ALA A 341 38.12 -12.32 2.99
N VAL A 342 38.59 -12.50 4.24
CA VAL A 342 39.47 -13.62 4.62
C VAL A 342 38.73 -14.96 4.50
N ARG A 343 37.54 -15.08 5.10
CA ARG A 343 36.70 -16.28 5.04
C ARG A 343 36.28 -16.64 3.62
N GLU A 344 36.11 -15.68 2.72
CA GLU A 344 35.83 -15.95 1.30
C GLU A 344 36.98 -16.71 0.64
N VAL A 345 38.24 -16.33 0.91
CA VAL A 345 39.43 -17.03 0.37
C VAL A 345 39.56 -18.44 0.96
N GLU A 346 39.31 -18.61 2.25
CA GLU A 346 39.30 -19.93 2.91
C GLU A 346 38.21 -20.84 2.32
N ILE A 347 36.99 -20.33 2.11
CA ILE A 347 35.89 -21.08 1.50
C ILE A 347 36.18 -21.40 0.03
N GLN A 348 36.78 -20.49 -0.73
CA GLN A 348 37.21 -20.77 -2.11
C GLN A 348 38.30 -21.87 -2.17
N ALA A 349 39.24 -21.88 -1.21
CA ALA A 349 40.23 -22.94 -1.08
C ALA A 349 39.58 -24.29 -0.75
N LEU A 350 38.69 -24.35 0.24
CA LEU A 350 37.96 -25.57 0.63
C LEU A 350 37.05 -26.10 -0.49
N ILE A 351 36.39 -25.22 -1.25
CA ILE A 351 35.59 -25.62 -2.43
C ILE A 351 36.49 -26.21 -3.51
N LYS A 352 37.68 -25.63 -3.74
CA LYS A 352 38.64 -26.17 -4.70
C LYS A 352 39.18 -27.53 -4.24
N GLU A 353 39.58 -27.66 -2.98
CA GLU A 353 40.06 -28.94 -2.42
C GLU A 353 38.99 -30.03 -2.49
N ALA A 354 37.73 -29.71 -2.15
CA ALA A 354 36.60 -30.62 -2.31
C ALA A 354 36.35 -31.00 -3.79
N GLY A 355 36.54 -30.07 -4.72
CA GLY A 355 36.48 -30.32 -6.17
C GLY A 355 37.59 -31.25 -6.64
N ASP A 356 38.85 -30.94 -6.32
CA ASP A 356 40.03 -31.75 -6.65
C ASP A 356 39.92 -33.16 -6.03
N ASN A 357 39.31 -33.29 -4.85
CA ASN A 357 39.06 -34.57 -4.18
C ASN A 357 37.89 -35.35 -4.81
N TYR A 358 36.83 -34.66 -5.26
CA TYR A 358 35.74 -35.26 -6.03
C TYR A 358 36.21 -35.76 -7.41
N GLU A 359 37.10 -35.02 -8.10
CA GLU A 359 37.71 -35.50 -9.35
C GLU A 359 38.61 -36.73 -9.12
N LYS A 360 39.40 -36.77 -8.03
CA LYS A 360 40.15 -37.98 -7.64
C LYS A 360 39.23 -39.17 -7.40
N LEU A 361 38.18 -39.01 -6.59
CA LEU A 361 37.20 -40.07 -6.32
C LEU A 361 36.47 -40.54 -7.60
N LYS A 362 36.22 -39.65 -8.56
CA LYS A 362 35.63 -39.98 -9.87
C LYS A 362 36.61 -40.76 -10.77
N LEU A 363 37.91 -40.48 -10.68
CA LEU A 363 38.96 -41.22 -11.38
C LEU A 363 39.18 -42.61 -10.75
N ASP A 364 39.23 -42.71 -9.42
CA ASP A 364 39.31 -43.98 -8.69
C ASP A 364 38.05 -44.85 -8.87
N ALA A 365 36.89 -44.23 -9.10
CA ALA A 365 35.66 -44.91 -9.52
C ALA A 365 35.69 -45.41 -10.99
N GLY A 366 36.79 -45.20 -11.73
CA GLY A 366 37.03 -45.77 -13.05
C GLY A 366 36.35 -45.07 -14.22
N ILE A 367 35.73 -43.89 -14.01
CA ILE A 367 35.00 -43.17 -15.06
C ILE A 367 35.97 -42.33 -15.90
N THR A 368 36.57 -42.96 -16.91
CA THR A 368 37.39 -42.25 -17.91
C THR A 368 36.52 -41.37 -18.84
N PRO A 369 37.03 -40.21 -19.29
CA PRO A 369 36.23 -39.27 -20.09
C PRO A 369 36.16 -39.69 -21.57
N GLY A 370 35.32 -40.68 -21.91
CA GLY A 370 35.11 -41.04 -23.32
C GLY A 370 34.44 -42.38 -23.61
N THR A 371 33.25 -42.65 -23.07
CA THR A 371 32.38 -43.75 -23.57
C THR A 371 30.91 -43.34 -23.42
N GLU A 372 30.10 -43.52 -24.48
CA GLU A 372 28.65 -43.30 -24.44
C GLU A 372 27.94 -44.59 -23.99
N GLU A 373 27.16 -44.54 -22.92
CA GLU A 373 26.16 -45.57 -22.59
C GLU A 373 24.83 -44.93 -22.15
N ASN A 374 23.73 -45.68 -22.30
CA ASN A 374 22.37 -45.15 -22.34
C ASN A 374 21.76 -44.92 -20.95
N PRO A 375 21.10 -43.77 -20.69
CA PRO A 375 20.30 -43.58 -19.47
C PRO A 375 18.95 -44.29 -19.60
N SER A 376 18.74 -45.33 -18.81
CA SER A 376 17.40 -45.85 -18.48
C SER A 376 17.39 -46.43 -17.07
N ALA A 377 16.26 -46.27 -16.36
CA ALA A 377 16.04 -46.69 -14.96
C ALA A 377 16.80 -45.96 -13.84
N ALA A 378 17.50 -44.84 -14.11
CA ALA A 378 18.11 -44.00 -13.06
C ALA A 378 17.21 -42.83 -12.59
N ASP A 379 16.62 -42.07 -13.52
CA ASP A 379 15.94 -40.80 -13.21
C ASP A 379 14.54 -40.93 -12.55
N GLU A 380 13.89 -42.09 -12.66
CA GLU A 380 12.51 -42.26 -12.16
C GLU A 380 12.39 -42.21 -10.62
N ILE A 381 13.50 -42.32 -9.89
CA ILE A 381 13.49 -42.25 -8.41
C ILE A 381 13.66 -40.80 -7.90
N ALA A 382 14.30 -39.91 -8.67
CA ALA A 382 14.58 -38.54 -8.25
C ALA A 382 13.33 -37.64 -8.22
N ASN A 383 12.44 -37.77 -9.21
CA ASN A 383 11.27 -36.89 -9.42
C ASN A 383 10.11 -37.04 -8.40
N SER A 384 10.35 -37.67 -7.24
CA SER A 384 9.32 -37.96 -6.22
C SER A 384 9.48 -37.20 -4.90
N ARG A 385 10.47 -36.32 -4.77
CA ARG A 385 10.65 -35.43 -3.61
C ARG A 385 10.81 -33.98 -4.06
N GLY A 386 9.89 -33.12 -3.64
CA GLY A 386 9.95 -31.68 -3.92
C GLY A 386 10.98 -30.94 -3.06
N LEU A 387 11.32 -29.73 -3.49
CA LEU A 387 12.13 -28.74 -2.76
C LEU A 387 13.61 -29.07 -2.55
N GLU A 388 14.30 -29.55 -3.58
CA GLU A 388 15.71 -29.17 -3.75
C GLU A 388 15.81 -27.77 -4.35
N VAL A 389 16.00 -26.76 -3.49
CA VAL A 389 16.39 -25.41 -3.91
C VAL A 389 17.88 -25.42 -4.27
N GLN A 390 18.21 -26.08 -5.38
CA GLN A 390 19.54 -26.00 -5.94
C GLN A 390 19.77 -24.54 -6.38
N ARG A 391 20.81 -23.90 -5.83
CA ARG A 391 21.22 -22.55 -6.22
C ARG A 391 21.77 -22.58 -7.63
N SER A 392 20.88 -22.51 -8.62
CA SER A 392 21.23 -22.38 -10.03
C SER A 392 22.05 -21.10 -10.23
N VAL A 393 23.32 -21.28 -10.61
CA VAL A 393 24.14 -20.17 -11.08
C VAL A 393 23.45 -19.57 -12.30
N ILE A 394 23.09 -18.29 -12.25
CA ILE A 394 22.32 -17.63 -13.31
C ILE A 394 23.10 -17.74 -14.62
N ALA A 395 22.51 -18.40 -15.61
CA ALA A 395 23.15 -18.63 -16.90
C ALA A 395 23.50 -17.29 -17.57
N PHE A 396 24.65 -17.25 -18.26
CA PHE A 396 25.06 -16.05 -18.99
C PHE A 396 24.06 -15.70 -20.09
N ILE A 397 23.64 -16.73 -20.85
CA ILE A 397 22.51 -16.72 -21.81
C ILE A 397 21.78 -18.06 -21.60
N GLU A 398 20.47 -18.00 -21.33
CA GLU A 398 19.60 -19.19 -21.15
C GLU A 398 18.86 -19.52 -22.45
N SER A 399 18.57 -20.81 -22.69
CA SER A 399 17.81 -21.24 -23.86
C SER A 399 16.31 -20.86 -23.75
N PRO A 400 15.69 -20.32 -24.82
CA PRO A 400 14.25 -20.07 -24.83
C PRO A 400 13.41 -21.34 -25.11
N ILE A 401 14.04 -22.46 -25.47
CA ILE A 401 13.39 -23.73 -25.83
C ILE A 401 13.28 -24.62 -24.58
N ASP A 402 12.10 -25.19 -24.33
CA ASP A 402 11.94 -26.27 -23.37
C ASP A 402 12.18 -27.62 -24.06
N GLU A 403 13.06 -28.43 -23.49
CA GLU A 403 13.32 -29.80 -23.94
C GLU A 403 12.88 -30.74 -22.80
N LYS A 404 11.65 -31.27 -22.91
CA LYS A 404 11.14 -32.38 -22.10
C LYS A 404 11.08 -33.62 -23.00
N ASP A 405 11.58 -34.74 -22.50
CA ASP A 405 11.68 -35.96 -23.30
C ASP A 405 10.31 -36.41 -23.84
N GLY A 406 10.29 -36.68 -25.15
CA GLY A 406 9.13 -37.16 -25.89
C GLY A 406 8.26 -36.10 -26.58
N ASP A 407 8.34 -34.82 -26.22
CA ASP A 407 7.56 -33.76 -26.90
C ASP A 407 8.37 -33.02 -27.99
N ARG A 408 7.68 -32.33 -28.89
CA ARG A 408 8.30 -31.49 -29.92
C ARG A 408 8.90 -30.24 -29.28
N PRO A 409 10.11 -29.81 -29.69
CA PRO A 409 10.75 -28.64 -29.12
C PRO A 409 9.86 -27.41 -29.29
N HIS A 410 9.51 -26.79 -28.16
CA HIS A 410 8.64 -25.63 -28.10
C HIS A 410 9.30 -24.53 -27.26
N LEU A 411 8.89 -23.28 -27.48
CA LEU A 411 9.31 -22.19 -26.59
C LEU A 411 8.77 -22.47 -25.18
N ARG A 412 9.65 -22.45 -24.16
CA ARG A 412 9.25 -22.50 -22.75
C ARG A 412 8.27 -21.34 -22.49
N ARG A 413 7.18 -21.59 -21.76
CA ARG A 413 6.10 -20.61 -21.55
C ARG A 413 5.98 -20.21 -20.08
N GLN A 414 5.56 -18.96 -19.83
CA GLN A 414 5.18 -18.47 -18.51
C GLN A 414 3.69 -18.08 -18.55
N SER A 415 2.97 -18.41 -17.49
CA SER A 415 1.56 -18.07 -17.30
C SER A 415 1.35 -16.66 -16.73
N GLU A 416 2.38 -16.11 -16.09
CA GLU A 416 2.32 -14.89 -15.28
C GLU A 416 3.44 -13.92 -15.65
N ALA A 417 3.24 -12.63 -15.41
CA ALA A 417 4.23 -11.59 -15.67
C ALA A 417 5.33 -11.62 -14.62
N THR A 418 6.60 -11.56 -15.05
CA THR A 418 7.71 -11.51 -14.09
C THR A 418 7.81 -10.16 -13.37
N PRO A 419 8.39 -10.10 -12.15
CA PRO A 419 8.56 -8.83 -11.43
C PRO A 419 9.37 -7.77 -12.20
N ILE A 420 10.33 -8.19 -13.03
CA ILE A 420 11.14 -7.28 -13.87
C ILE A 420 10.36 -6.70 -15.07
N GLU A 421 9.38 -7.43 -15.59
CA GLU A 421 8.42 -6.90 -16.59
C GLU A 421 7.52 -5.84 -15.95
N LEU A 422 6.96 -6.10 -14.76
CA LEU A 422 6.13 -5.14 -14.04
C LEU A 422 6.92 -3.88 -13.63
N PHE A 423 8.18 -4.04 -13.23
CA PHE A 423 9.08 -2.93 -12.92
C PHE A 423 9.35 -2.04 -14.15
N PHE A 424 9.40 -2.61 -15.36
CA PHE A 424 9.52 -1.84 -16.60
C PHE A 424 8.25 -1.03 -16.92
N ASP A 425 7.06 -1.54 -16.60
CA ASP A 425 5.79 -0.80 -16.76
C ASP A 425 5.73 0.42 -15.83
N LEU A 426 6.29 0.31 -14.61
CA LEU A 426 6.38 1.44 -13.68
C LEU A 426 7.22 2.59 -14.26
N PHE A 427 8.27 2.30 -15.03
CA PHE A 427 9.06 3.31 -15.75
C PHE A 427 8.29 3.95 -16.92
N PHE A 428 7.40 3.20 -17.59
CA PHE A 428 6.46 3.79 -18.56
C PHE A 428 5.51 4.79 -17.87
N VAL A 429 4.97 4.47 -16.69
CA VAL A 429 4.03 5.38 -16.02
C VAL A 429 4.72 6.57 -15.37
N ALA A 430 5.93 6.40 -14.84
CA ALA A 430 6.74 7.52 -14.35
C ALA A 430 7.08 8.54 -15.46
N ASN A 431 7.31 8.06 -16.69
CA ASN A 431 7.43 8.91 -17.88
C ASN A 431 6.14 9.73 -18.12
N LEU A 432 4.99 9.05 -18.08
CA LEU A 432 3.69 9.68 -18.29
C LEU A 432 3.38 10.74 -17.21
N SER A 433 3.62 10.44 -15.94
CA SER A 433 3.40 11.38 -14.82
C SER A 433 4.30 12.62 -14.94
N SER A 434 5.58 12.43 -15.28
CA SER A 434 6.55 13.52 -15.50
C SER A 434 6.14 14.44 -16.67
N PHE A 435 5.70 13.85 -17.79
CA PHE A 435 5.19 14.61 -18.93
C PHE A 435 3.92 15.38 -18.57
N THR A 436 2.97 14.73 -17.89
CA THR A 436 1.70 15.33 -17.47
C THR A 436 1.89 16.48 -16.48
N ALA A 437 2.88 16.39 -15.58
CA ALA A 437 3.24 17.47 -14.66
C ALA A 437 3.95 18.68 -15.32
N THR A 438 4.28 18.59 -16.61
CA THR A 438 4.98 19.64 -17.38
C THR A 438 4.21 20.18 -18.60
N HIS A 439 3.19 19.47 -19.08
CA HIS A 439 2.41 19.84 -20.27
C HIS A 439 0.89 19.85 -19.97
N GLU A 440 0.35 21.00 -19.58
CA GLU A 440 -1.10 21.14 -19.42
C GLU A 440 -1.85 21.07 -20.77
N ILE A 441 -2.98 20.34 -20.80
CA ILE A 441 -3.82 20.17 -21.99
C ILE A 441 -4.73 21.40 -22.16
N ASN A 442 -4.12 22.57 -22.42
CA ASN A 442 -4.81 23.85 -22.56
C ASN A 442 -5.16 24.23 -24.03
N ASN A 443 -4.64 23.47 -25.00
CA ASN A 443 -4.77 23.75 -26.44
C ASN A 443 -4.77 22.45 -27.28
N ILE A 444 -5.33 22.51 -28.49
CA ILE A 444 -5.26 21.42 -29.48
C ILE A 444 -3.80 21.06 -29.82
N GLU A 445 -2.88 22.04 -29.88
CA GLU A 445 -1.45 21.78 -30.12
C GLU A 445 -0.80 21.01 -28.94
N ALA A 446 -1.21 21.29 -27.69
CA ALA A 446 -0.75 20.58 -26.51
C ALA A 446 -1.33 19.16 -26.41
N LEU A 447 -2.62 19.00 -26.74
CA LEU A 447 -3.29 17.69 -26.81
C LEU A 447 -2.61 16.75 -27.81
N TRP A 448 -2.24 17.24 -29.00
CA TRP A 448 -1.48 16.43 -29.96
C TRP A 448 -0.03 16.18 -29.55
N ALA A 449 0.60 17.08 -28.78
CA ALA A 449 1.91 16.80 -28.17
C ALA A 449 1.80 15.68 -27.12
N TYR A 450 0.74 15.68 -26.31
CA TYR A 450 0.44 14.66 -25.32
C TYR A 450 0.23 13.27 -25.97
N ILE A 451 -0.66 13.18 -26.96
CA ILE A 451 -0.89 11.94 -27.72
C ILE A 451 0.40 11.47 -28.43
N GLY A 452 1.21 12.41 -28.92
CA GLY A 452 2.51 12.11 -29.52
C GLY A 452 3.50 11.49 -28.53
N PHE A 453 3.78 12.15 -27.39
CA PHE A 453 4.73 11.61 -26.41
C PHE A 453 4.25 10.26 -25.84
N LEU A 454 2.96 10.15 -25.50
CA LEU A 454 2.33 8.88 -25.10
C LEU A 454 2.50 7.78 -26.15
N GLY A 455 2.37 8.10 -27.44
CA GLY A 455 2.68 7.18 -28.53
C GLY A 455 4.13 6.69 -28.54
N VAL A 456 5.11 7.58 -28.35
CA VAL A 456 6.54 7.22 -28.31
C VAL A 456 6.84 6.24 -27.18
N ILE A 457 6.32 6.47 -25.97
CA ILE A 457 6.54 5.55 -24.84
C ILE A 457 5.73 4.26 -25.01
N TRP A 458 4.50 4.29 -25.52
CA TRP A 458 3.64 3.11 -25.68
C TRP A 458 4.14 2.17 -26.79
N PHE A 459 4.51 2.68 -27.96
CA PHE A 459 5.07 1.85 -29.03
C PHE A 459 6.50 1.36 -28.73
N THR A 460 7.23 2.00 -27.81
CA THR A 460 8.47 1.43 -27.29
C THR A 460 8.20 0.32 -26.28
N TRP A 461 7.31 0.57 -25.31
CA TRP A 461 6.86 -0.43 -24.34
C TRP A 461 6.29 -1.68 -25.00
N LEU A 462 5.49 -1.53 -26.06
CA LEU A 462 4.90 -2.64 -26.81
C LEU A 462 5.99 -3.52 -27.44
N GLN A 463 6.97 -2.94 -28.14
CA GLN A 463 7.99 -3.74 -28.84
C GLN A 463 8.93 -4.48 -27.86
N VAL A 464 9.21 -3.88 -26.70
CA VAL A 464 9.93 -4.55 -25.60
C VAL A 464 9.07 -5.68 -25.02
N THR A 465 7.81 -5.41 -24.66
CA THR A 465 6.89 -6.43 -24.12
C THR A 465 6.65 -7.58 -25.10
N LEU A 466 6.53 -7.30 -26.41
CA LEU A 466 6.41 -8.33 -27.46
C LEU A 466 7.69 -9.18 -27.61
N PHE A 467 8.86 -8.70 -27.19
CA PHE A 467 10.04 -9.56 -27.03
C PHE A 467 9.90 -10.41 -25.75
N ASP A 468 9.64 -9.75 -24.62
CA ASP A 468 9.68 -10.36 -23.28
C ASP A 468 8.81 -11.61 -23.17
N ILE A 469 7.52 -11.47 -23.48
CA ILE A 469 6.50 -12.53 -23.36
C ILE A 469 6.75 -13.78 -24.22
N ARG A 470 7.77 -13.75 -25.09
CA ARG A 470 8.17 -14.87 -25.96
C ARG A 470 9.59 -15.38 -25.67
N PHE A 471 10.51 -14.51 -25.25
CA PHE A 471 11.95 -14.80 -25.24
C PHE A 471 12.69 -14.40 -23.96
N ALA A 472 12.11 -13.61 -23.04
CA ALA A 472 12.82 -13.23 -21.81
C ALA A 472 13.05 -14.45 -20.92
N ARG A 473 14.31 -14.81 -20.68
CA ARG A 473 14.73 -15.87 -19.76
C ARG A 473 15.74 -15.27 -18.78
N ASP A 474 15.61 -15.59 -17.50
CA ASP A 474 16.41 -14.95 -16.46
C ASP A 474 17.89 -15.34 -16.62
N SER A 475 18.68 -14.38 -17.11
CA SER A 475 20.05 -14.57 -17.57
C SER A 475 20.81 -13.26 -17.49
N ILE A 476 22.14 -13.32 -17.40
CA ILE A 476 22.97 -12.12 -17.24
C ILE A 476 22.83 -11.19 -18.46
N PHE A 477 22.80 -11.76 -19.67
CA PHE A 477 22.57 -11.01 -20.91
C PHE A 477 21.23 -10.26 -20.91
N GLU A 478 20.11 -10.94 -20.65
CA GLU A 478 18.79 -10.29 -20.67
C GLU A 478 18.62 -9.26 -19.55
N ARG A 479 19.23 -9.48 -18.36
CA ARG A 479 19.28 -8.47 -17.29
C ARG A 479 20.05 -7.20 -17.71
N ILE A 480 21.16 -7.34 -18.43
CA ILE A 480 21.91 -6.20 -18.97
C ILE A 480 21.09 -5.48 -20.05
N CYS A 481 20.47 -6.21 -20.98
CA CYS A 481 19.58 -5.62 -21.98
C CYS A 481 18.40 -4.87 -21.32
N LYS A 482 17.80 -5.43 -20.25
CA LYS A 482 16.77 -4.76 -19.46
C LYS A 482 17.24 -3.47 -18.79
N ALA A 483 18.43 -3.47 -18.19
CA ALA A 483 19.02 -2.26 -17.61
C ALA A 483 19.21 -1.14 -18.66
N VAL A 484 19.63 -1.49 -19.88
CA VAL A 484 19.76 -0.51 -20.97
C VAL A 484 18.41 -0.01 -21.49
N GLN A 485 17.37 -0.87 -21.58
CA GLN A 485 16.01 -0.42 -21.92
C GLN A 485 15.38 0.46 -20.82
N LEU A 486 15.70 0.21 -19.54
CA LEU A 486 15.31 1.10 -18.44
C LEU A 486 16.02 2.45 -18.52
N ALA A 487 17.32 2.49 -18.84
CA ALA A 487 18.05 3.73 -19.09
C ALA A 487 17.47 4.51 -20.29
N ALA A 488 17.03 3.82 -21.34
CA ALA A 488 16.30 4.44 -22.46
C ALA A 488 14.98 5.09 -22.00
N MET A 489 14.20 4.43 -21.12
CA MET A 489 13.00 5.03 -20.52
C MET A 489 13.31 6.27 -19.67
N VAL A 490 14.43 6.32 -18.93
CA VAL A 490 14.86 7.55 -18.23
C VAL A 490 15.24 8.66 -19.22
N GLY A 491 15.87 8.30 -20.35
CA GLY A 491 16.18 9.24 -21.44
C GLY A 491 14.94 9.86 -22.07
N PHE A 492 13.86 9.09 -22.25
CA PHE A 492 12.57 9.61 -22.72
C PHE A 492 11.97 10.63 -21.75
N ALA A 493 12.05 10.39 -20.43
CA ALA A 493 11.49 11.30 -19.43
C ALA A 493 12.16 12.69 -19.48
N SER A 494 13.49 12.72 -19.70
CA SER A 494 14.25 13.95 -19.88
C SER A 494 13.84 14.71 -21.16
N ALA A 495 13.91 14.05 -22.32
CA ALA A 495 13.61 14.69 -23.61
C ALA A 495 12.11 15.02 -23.79
N GLY A 496 11.21 14.28 -23.13
CA GLY A 496 9.77 14.49 -23.14
C GLY A 496 9.36 15.87 -22.62
N THR A 497 10.11 16.45 -21.67
CA THR A 497 9.86 17.79 -21.12
C THR A 497 9.90 18.93 -22.16
N ARG A 498 10.36 18.66 -23.39
CA ARG A 498 10.40 19.62 -24.51
C ARG A 498 9.74 19.10 -25.80
N PHE A 499 8.93 18.04 -25.72
CA PHE A 499 8.27 17.47 -26.89
C PHE A 499 7.07 18.33 -27.35
N THR A 500 7.11 18.83 -28.58
CA THR A 500 6.08 19.69 -29.18
C THR A 500 5.64 19.16 -30.55
N THR A 501 4.43 19.50 -31.03
CA THR A 501 3.98 19.04 -32.38
C THR A 501 4.72 19.71 -33.54
N ARG A 502 5.45 20.80 -33.26
CA ARG A 502 6.26 21.55 -34.23
C ARG A 502 7.70 21.53 -33.78
N VAL A 503 8.60 21.10 -34.67
CA VAL A 503 10.05 21.20 -34.44
C VAL A 503 10.46 22.66 -34.55
N ARG A 504 10.98 23.21 -33.46
CA ARG A 504 11.51 24.58 -33.35
C ARG A 504 12.98 24.52 -32.93
N ALA A 505 13.77 25.55 -33.25
CA ALA A 505 15.20 25.64 -32.90
C ALA A 505 15.49 25.32 -31.41
N GLU A 506 14.64 25.81 -30.50
CA GLU A 506 14.68 25.57 -29.05
C GLU A 506 14.56 24.09 -28.62
N ASN A 507 13.85 23.26 -29.40
CA ASN A 507 13.50 21.89 -29.04
C ASN A 507 14.18 20.83 -29.94
N VAL A 508 14.96 21.21 -30.96
CA VAL A 508 15.59 20.24 -31.92
C VAL A 508 16.38 19.16 -31.19
N TRP A 509 17.12 19.54 -30.13
CA TRP A 509 17.92 18.61 -29.32
C TRP A 509 17.07 17.48 -28.72
N ALA A 510 15.82 17.75 -28.32
CA ALA A 510 14.92 16.74 -27.78
C ALA A 510 14.50 15.73 -28.87
N PHE A 511 14.19 16.17 -30.09
CA PHE A 511 13.89 15.24 -31.20
C PHE A 511 15.12 14.44 -31.64
N GLN A 512 16.32 15.02 -31.57
CA GLN A 512 17.59 14.31 -31.78
C GLN A 512 17.80 13.23 -30.70
N SER A 513 17.67 13.58 -29.42
CA SER A 513 17.77 12.63 -28.30
C SER A 513 16.74 11.50 -28.41
N LEU A 514 15.47 11.82 -28.65
CA LEU A 514 14.41 10.82 -28.86
C LEU A 514 14.73 9.90 -30.05
N SER A 515 15.22 10.44 -31.18
CA SER A 515 15.64 9.62 -32.34
C SER A 515 16.78 8.67 -31.97
N LEU A 516 17.80 9.15 -31.24
CA LEU A 516 18.96 8.35 -30.85
C LEU A 516 18.57 7.25 -29.84
N ILE A 517 17.71 7.55 -28.87
CA ILE A 517 17.24 6.60 -27.86
C ILE A 517 16.33 5.54 -28.50
N LEU A 518 15.42 5.94 -29.40
CA LEU A 518 14.60 5.01 -30.19
C LEU A 518 15.49 4.10 -31.05
N GLY A 519 16.46 4.67 -31.77
CA GLY A 519 17.43 3.91 -32.55
C GLY A 519 18.19 2.89 -31.71
N GLY A 520 18.71 3.28 -30.54
CA GLY A 520 19.41 2.39 -29.60
C GLY A 520 18.51 1.28 -29.05
N SER A 521 17.28 1.60 -28.63
CA SER A 521 16.30 0.62 -28.14
C SER A 521 15.96 -0.43 -29.21
N ARG A 522 15.80 -0.01 -30.48
CA ARG A 522 15.53 -0.88 -31.62
C ARG A 522 16.75 -1.71 -32.04
N LEU A 523 17.97 -1.16 -31.96
CA LEU A 523 19.21 -1.90 -32.18
C LEU A 523 19.39 -3.01 -31.14
N LEU A 524 19.08 -2.72 -29.87
CA LEU A 524 19.16 -3.68 -28.77
C LEU A 524 18.14 -4.81 -28.93
N LEU A 525 16.89 -4.49 -29.29
CA LEU A 525 15.89 -5.50 -29.65
C LEU A 525 16.33 -6.34 -30.86
N ALA A 526 16.90 -5.73 -31.90
CA ALA A 526 17.43 -6.46 -33.05
C ALA A 526 18.54 -7.43 -32.65
N LEU A 527 19.43 -7.06 -31.72
CA LEU A 527 20.46 -7.94 -31.15
C LEU A 527 19.82 -9.11 -30.37
N GLN A 528 18.90 -8.83 -29.44
CA GLN A 528 18.20 -9.84 -28.65
C GLN A 528 17.43 -10.85 -29.54
N TYR A 529 16.68 -10.37 -30.55
CA TYR A 529 16.02 -11.24 -31.54
C TYR A 529 17.03 -12.02 -32.41
N THR A 530 18.21 -11.46 -32.71
CA THR A 530 19.27 -12.15 -33.48
C THR A 530 19.89 -13.30 -32.67
N VAL A 531 20.21 -13.07 -31.39
CA VAL A 531 20.71 -14.11 -30.47
C VAL A 531 19.70 -15.26 -30.40
N ASN A 532 18.43 -14.95 -30.12
CA ASN A 532 17.36 -15.95 -30.08
C ASN A 532 17.16 -16.68 -31.43
N THR A 533 17.33 -15.98 -32.57
CA THR A 533 17.29 -16.60 -33.91
C THR A 533 18.38 -17.66 -34.08
N ILE A 534 19.58 -17.48 -33.51
CA ILE A 534 20.67 -18.47 -33.60
C ILE A 534 20.31 -19.77 -32.85
N PHE A 535 19.73 -19.67 -31.65
CA PHE A 535 19.22 -20.84 -30.91
C PHE A 535 18.08 -21.53 -31.65
N LEU A 536 17.04 -20.78 -32.04
CA LEU A 536 15.90 -21.33 -32.76
C LEU A 536 16.29 -21.96 -34.11
N ARG A 537 17.32 -21.46 -34.80
CA ARG A 537 17.80 -22.05 -36.07
C ARG A 537 18.30 -23.49 -35.92
N ARG A 538 18.77 -23.89 -34.73
CA ARG A 538 19.29 -25.26 -34.48
C ARG A 538 18.19 -26.32 -34.28
N ARG A 539 16.99 -25.93 -33.86
CA ARG A 539 15.87 -26.86 -33.55
C ARG A 539 14.56 -26.54 -34.27
N MET A 540 14.22 -25.28 -34.45
CA MET A 540 12.92 -24.78 -34.94
C MET A 540 13.06 -23.88 -36.18
N MET A 541 13.60 -24.42 -37.28
CA MET A 541 13.84 -23.71 -38.55
C MET A 541 12.68 -22.81 -39.07
N PRO A 542 11.39 -23.19 -39.06
CA PRO A 542 10.32 -22.28 -39.50
C PRO A 542 10.14 -21.08 -38.56
N ALA A 543 10.24 -21.28 -37.25
CA ALA A 543 10.19 -20.20 -36.27
C ALA A 543 11.41 -19.26 -36.40
N ALA A 544 12.61 -19.82 -36.59
CA ALA A 544 13.83 -19.04 -36.81
C ALA A 544 13.72 -18.07 -38.01
N ARG A 545 13.00 -18.45 -39.08
CA ARG A 545 12.73 -17.54 -40.21
C ARG A 545 11.84 -16.36 -39.80
N GLY A 546 10.79 -16.59 -39.01
CA GLY A 546 9.91 -15.53 -38.51
C GLY A 546 10.62 -14.58 -37.54
N VAL A 547 11.44 -15.09 -36.63
CA VAL A 547 12.25 -14.25 -35.71
C VAL A 547 13.33 -13.47 -36.48
N SER A 548 13.96 -14.07 -37.49
CA SER A 548 14.95 -13.38 -38.35
C SER A 548 14.35 -12.19 -39.10
N LEU A 549 13.12 -12.33 -39.62
CA LEU A 549 12.39 -11.23 -40.28
C LEU A 549 12.08 -10.10 -39.28
N ILE A 550 11.67 -10.44 -38.06
CA ILE A 550 11.48 -9.48 -36.97
C ILE A 550 12.80 -8.76 -36.63
N ALA A 551 13.91 -9.49 -36.45
CA ALA A 551 15.23 -8.92 -36.15
C ALA A 551 15.69 -7.93 -37.24
N GLY A 552 15.55 -8.31 -38.51
CA GLY A 552 15.86 -7.43 -39.66
C GLY A 552 14.99 -6.18 -39.69
N THR A 553 13.70 -6.29 -39.35
CA THR A 553 12.78 -5.14 -39.28
C THR A 553 13.18 -4.17 -38.17
N GLN A 554 13.53 -4.66 -36.98
CA GLN A 554 14.02 -3.85 -35.87
C GLN A 554 15.35 -3.15 -36.23
N PHE A 555 16.25 -3.84 -36.94
CA PHE A 555 17.51 -3.25 -37.43
C PHE A 555 17.30 -2.15 -38.49
N ILE A 556 16.42 -2.36 -39.46
CA ILE A 556 16.06 -1.33 -40.46
C ILE A 556 15.41 -0.12 -39.78
N SER A 557 14.58 -0.35 -38.77
CA SER A 557 13.94 0.71 -37.99
C SER A 557 14.98 1.51 -37.21
N SER A 558 15.92 0.84 -36.53
CA SER A 558 17.08 1.47 -35.88
C SER A 558 17.88 2.37 -36.83
N LEU A 559 18.21 1.87 -38.04
CA LEU A 559 18.94 2.65 -39.03
C LEU A 559 18.11 3.87 -39.50
N THR A 560 16.79 3.72 -39.61
CA THR A 560 15.88 4.83 -39.97
C THR A 560 15.85 5.92 -38.89
N TYR A 561 15.77 5.55 -37.61
CA TYR A 561 15.88 6.51 -36.50
C TYR A 561 17.26 7.20 -36.45
N LEU A 562 18.35 6.48 -36.75
CA LEU A 562 19.69 7.07 -36.85
C LEU A 562 19.80 8.07 -38.02
N LEU A 563 19.21 7.75 -39.18
CA LEU A 563 19.11 8.68 -40.31
C LEU A 563 18.28 9.93 -39.95
N MET A 564 17.21 9.77 -39.15
CA MET A 564 16.43 10.91 -38.66
C MET A 564 17.20 11.80 -37.67
N TYR A 565 18.06 11.23 -36.82
CA TYR A 565 18.97 12.02 -35.97
C TYR A 565 19.84 12.97 -36.81
N TYR A 566 20.46 12.47 -37.89
CA TYR A 566 21.23 13.31 -38.81
C TYR A 566 20.36 14.30 -39.60
N ALA A 567 19.14 13.90 -39.99
CA ALA A 567 18.19 14.81 -40.65
C ALA A 567 17.84 16.00 -39.75
N PHE A 568 17.60 15.79 -38.45
CA PHE A 568 17.38 16.88 -37.49
C PHE A 568 18.63 17.72 -37.21
N GLN A 569 19.84 17.23 -37.48
CA GLN A 569 21.07 18.01 -37.33
C GLN A 569 21.27 19.03 -38.47
N GLN A 570 20.79 18.71 -39.68
CA GLN A 570 21.03 19.56 -40.85
C GLN A 570 19.90 20.59 -41.05
N GLN A 571 20.16 21.84 -40.66
CA GLN A 571 19.21 22.98 -40.63
C GLN A 571 18.62 23.44 -41.99
N ARG A 572 18.58 22.59 -43.02
CA ARG A 572 18.06 22.90 -44.36
C ARG A 572 16.52 22.86 -44.39
N GLY A 573 15.88 23.92 -43.88
CA GLY A 573 14.45 24.19 -44.12
C GLY A 573 13.51 23.03 -43.75
N LEU A 574 13.83 22.29 -42.69
CA LEU A 574 13.13 21.08 -42.28
C LEU A 574 11.63 21.32 -42.09
N SER A 575 10.80 20.46 -42.69
CA SER A 575 9.35 20.50 -42.46
C SER A 575 9.05 20.28 -40.96
N PRO A 576 8.23 21.15 -40.32
CA PRO A 576 8.04 21.14 -38.86
C PRO A 576 7.38 19.86 -38.31
N TYR A 577 6.90 18.97 -39.19
CA TYR A 577 6.20 17.73 -38.88
C TYR A 577 7.00 16.46 -39.19
N ILE A 578 8.32 16.53 -39.46
CA ILE A 578 9.16 15.36 -39.81
C ILE A 578 9.13 14.22 -38.77
N TRP A 579 8.88 14.53 -37.50
CA TRP A 579 8.69 13.52 -36.43
C TRP A 579 7.51 12.56 -36.69
N THR A 580 6.54 12.91 -37.54
CA THR A 580 5.43 12.01 -37.92
C THR A 580 5.90 10.72 -38.60
N VAL A 581 7.10 10.70 -39.18
CA VAL A 581 7.73 9.49 -39.71
C VAL A 581 7.91 8.41 -38.62
N TRP A 582 8.13 8.79 -37.36
CA TRP A 582 8.19 7.84 -36.24
C TRP A 582 6.89 7.04 -36.08
N PHE A 583 5.73 7.66 -36.35
CA PHE A 583 4.41 7.05 -36.17
C PHE A 583 4.04 6.12 -37.32
N ALA A 584 4.44 6.49 -38.54
CA ALA A 584 4.40 5.56 -39.68
C ALA A 584 5.28 4.32 -39.39
N LEU A 585 6.49 4.53 -38.85
CA LEU A 585 7.41 3.45 -38.51
C LEU A 585 6.88 2.58 -37.37
N PHE A 586 6.38 3.14 -36.27
CA PHE A 586 5.72 2.39 -35.18
C PHE A 586 4.55 1.54 -35.69
N GLY A 587 3.74 2.08 -36.61
CA GLY A 587 2.65 1.33 -37.27
C GLY A 587 3.18 0.13 -38.05
N VAL A 588 4.20 0.33 -38.90
CA VAL A 588 4.84 -0.75 -39.68
C VAL A 588 5.49 -1.78 -38.76
N GLU A 589 6.23 -1.37 -37.73
CA GLU A 589 6.83 -2.26 -36.73
C GLU A 589 5.77 -3.14 -36.04
N MET A 590 4.66 -2.54 -35.58
CA MET A 590 3.57 -3.26 -34.93
C MET A 590 2.94 -4.29 -35.88
N TRP A 591 2.62 -3.87 -37.11
CA TRP A 591 1.98 -4.75 -38.10
C TRP A 591 2.89 -5.89 -38.55
N VAL A 592 4.19 -5.63 -38.78
CA VAL A 592 5.14 -6.67 -39.18
C VAL A 592 5.40 -7.65 -38.04
N VAL A 593 5.61 -7.18 -36.80
CA VAL A 593 5.91 -8.06 -35.65
C VAL A 593 4.70 -8.90 -35.27
N MET A 594 3.51 -8.30 -35.16
CA MET A 594 2.27 -9.05 -34.86
C MET A 594 1.86 -9.95 -36.03
N GLY A 595 1.94 -9.47 -37.27
CA GLY A 595 1.56 -10.23 -38.47
C GLY A 595 2.42 -11.48 -38.66
N THR A 596 3.75 -11.32 -38.58
CA THR A 596 4.72 -12.43 -38.67
C THR A 596 4.51 -13.45 -37.55
N SER A 597 4.17 -12.98 -36.34
CA SER A 597 3.86 -13.83 -35.18
C SER A 597 2.61 -14.70 -35.35
N SER A 598 1.55 -14.20 -36.00
CA SER A 598 0.37 -15.04 -36.33
C SER A 598 0.56 -15.93 -37.55
N ALA A 599 1.38 -15.52 -38.52
CA ALA A 599 1.65 -16.28 -39.73
C ALA A 599 2.64 -17.44 -39.51
N THR A 600 3.58 -17.30 -38.56
CA THR A 600 4.65 -18.29 -38.35
C THR A 600 4.28 -19.35 -37.29
N PRO A 601 4.26 -20.65 -37.63
CA PRO A 601 4.05 -21.71 -36.64
C PRO A 601 5.09 -21.66 -35.51
N GLY A 602 4.62 -21.83 -34.27
CA GLY A 602 5.47 -21.84 -33.07
C GLY A 602 5.68 -20.48 -32.38
N ILE A 603 5.38 -19.35 -33.04
CA ILE A 603 5.57 -17.99 -32.48
C ILE A 603 4.25 -17.24 -32.22
N GLY A 604 3.15 -17.98 -32.00
CA GLY A 604 1.82 -17.38 -31.76
C GLY A 604 1.71 -16.76 -30.37
N LEU A 605 1.00 -15.62 -30.27
CA LEU A 605 0.79 -14.90 -29.00
C LEU A 605 -0.32 -15.51 -28.11
N GLN A 606 -1.13 -16.43 -28.64
CA GLN A 606 -2.40 -16.89 -28.04
C GLN A 606 -2.26 -17.42 -26.61
N ASP A 607 -1.12 -18.07 -26.34
CA ASP A 607 -0.84 -18.79 -25.09
C ASP A 607 0.21 -18.04 -24.24
N THR A 608 0.38 -16.74 -24.47
CA THR A 608 1.27 -15.85 -23.69
C THR A 608 0.44 -14.91 -22.81
N HIS A 609 1.03 -14.44 -21.72
CA HIS A 609 0.44 -13.50 -20.78
C HIS A 609 0.25 -12.07 -21.32
N LEU A 610 0.25 -11.86 -22.66
CA LEU A 610 0.01 -10.56 -23.30
C LEU A 610 -1.29 -9.88 -22.83
N ASN A 611 -2.36 -10.65 -22.64
CA ASN A 611 -3.63 -10.12 -22.14
C ASN A 611 -3.46 -9.59 -20.70
N THR A 612 -2.75 -10.34 -19.86
CA THR A 612 -2.39 -9.96 -18.49
C THR A 612 -1.52 -8.70 -18.48
N ARG A 613 -0.50 -8.61 -19.35
CA ARG A 613 0.37 -7.42 -19.51
C ARG A 613 -0.43 -6.17 -19.91
N MET A 614 -1.39 -6.30 -20.84
CA MET A 614 -2.28 -5.20 -21.23
C MET A 614 -3.22 -4.78 -20.08
N GLY A 615 -3.77 -5.73 -19.33
CA GLY A 615 -4.60 -5.46 -18.16
C GLY A 615 -3.82 -4.80 -17.01
N LEU A 616 -2.59 -5.26 -16.75
CA LEU A 616 -1.68 -4.66 -15.76
C LEU A 616 -1.28 -3.23 -16.16
N LEU A 617 -0.95 -2.98 -17.43
CA LEU A 617 -0.69 -1.62 -17.91
C LEU A 617 -1.93 -0.72 -17.76
N THR A 618 -3.13 -1.25 -18.00
CA THR A 618 -4.39 -0.52 -17.80
C THR A 618 -4.61 -0.18 -16.32
N LEU A 619 -4.33 -1.12 -15.40
CA LEU A 619 -4.40 -0.89 -13.96
C LEU A 619 -3.40 0.19 -13.50
N ILE A 620 -2.18 0.16 -14.03
CA ILE A 620 -1.12 1.14 -13.75
C ILE A 620 -1.52 2.53 -14.26
N ILE A 621 -2.13 2.63 -15.43
CA ILE A 621 -2.67 3.89 -15.97
C ILE A 621 -3.83 4.43 -15.12
N ILE A 622 -4.74 3.57 -14.65
CA ILE A 622 -5.79 3.94 -13.69
C ILE A 622 -5.17 4.40 -12.37
N GLY A 623 -4.01 3.85 -11.98
CA GLY A 623 -3.20 4.29 -10.84
C GLY A 623 -2.76 5.75 -10.92
N GLU A 624 -2.36 6.27 -12.09
CA GLU A 624 -2.11 7.72 -12.27
C GLU A 624 -3.39 8.54 -12.02
N GLY A 625 -4.56 8.01 -12.38
CA GLY A 625 -5.85 8.61 -12.03
C GLY A 625 -6.10 8.70 -10.51
N VAL A 626 -5.67 7.69 -9.75
CA VAL A 626 -5.71 7.74 -8.26
C VAL A 626 -4.71 8.76 -7.72
N ILE A 627 -3.52 8.87 -8.31
CA ILE A 627 -2.51 9.87 -7.93
C ILE A 627 -3.01 11.30 -8.28
N ALA A 628 -3.74 11.47 -9.38
CA ALA A 628 -4.44 12.71 -9.70
C ALA A 628 -5.49 13.06 -8.63
N VAL A 629 -6.31 12.10 -8.18
CA VAL A 629 -7.25 12.32 -7.07
C VAL A 629 -6.55 12.79 -5.80
N THR A 630 -5.45 12.16 -5.36
CA THR A 630 -4.74 12.60 -4.14
C THR A 630 -4.09 13.98 -4.30
N ARG A 631 -3.62 14.34 -5.50
CA ARG A 631 -3.18 15.71 -5.83
C ARG A 631 -4.32 16.75 -5.76
N ILE A 632 -5.57 16.36 -6.04
CA ILE A 632 -6.75 17.24 -5.87
C ILE A 632 -7.11 17.38 -4.39
N VAL A 633 -7.14 16.29 -3.61
CA VAL A 633 -7.41 16.32 -2.16
C VAL A 633 -6.46 17.32 -1.47
N ASN A 634 -5.16 17.18 -1.71
CA ASN A 634 -4.12 18.05 -1.13
C ASN A 634 -4.14 19.53 -1.62
N LYS A 635 -5.07 19.91 -2.50
CA LYS A 635 -5.30 21.29 -2.99
C LYS A 635 -6.68 21.86 -2.63
N THR A 636 -7.59 21.01 -2.16
CA THR A 636 -9.01 21.33 -1.95
C THR A 636 -9.47 21.06 -0.51
N VAL A 637 -8.62 20.42 0.28
CA VAL A 637 -8.69 20.28 1.74
C VAL A 637 -7.50 21.05 2.32
N GLY A 638 -7.69 22.36 2.52
CA GLY A 638 -6.69 23.23 3.16
C GLY A 638 -6.61 23.01 4.68
N PRO A 639 -5.84 23.83 5.42
CA PRO A 639 -5.72 23.72 6.87
C PRO A 639 -7.04 23.95 7.63
N GLY A 640 -8.06 24.54 6.99
CA GLY A 640 -9.44 24.62 7.51
C GLY A 640 -10.24 23.32 7.43
N GLY A 641 -9.71 22.26 6.80
CA GLY A 641 -10.34 20.95 6.70
C GLY A 641 -11.30 20.76 5.51
N TRP A 642 -12.23 19.82 5.64
CA TRP A 642 -13.11 19.39 4.55
C TRP A 642 -14.37 20.26 4.44
N THR A 643 -14.54 20.96 3.31
CA THR A 643 -15.83 21.58 2.97
C THR A 643 -16.79 20.55 2.38
N LYS A 644 -18.10 20.77 2.53
CA LYS A 644 -19.14 19.93 1.91
C LYS A 644 -19.00 19.80 0.39
N TRP A 645 -18.56 20.87 -0.27
CA TRP A 645 -18.39 20.89 -1.73
C TRP A 645 -17.08 20.27 -2.19
N SER A 646 -15.96 20.49 -1.46
CA SER A 646 -14.70 19.77 -1.69
C SER A 646 -14.93 18.25 -1.65
N PHE A 647 -15.67 17.77 -0.65
CA PHE A 647 -16.08 16.37 -0.53
C PHE A 647 -16.87 15.88 -1.75
N VAL A 648 -17.90 16.62 -2.20
CA VAL A 648 -18.71 16.25 -3.38
C VAL A 648 -17.87 16.23 -4.67
N HIS A 649 -16.91 17.13 -4.84
CA HIS A 649 -16.01 17.13 -6.00
C HIS A 649 -15.05 15.93 -5.97
N ILE A 650 -14.39 15.69 -4.84
CA ILE A 650 -13.46 14.56 -4.64
C ILE A 650 -14.18 13.22 -4.83
N LEU A 651 -15.39 13.06 -4.26
CA LEU A 651 -16.21 11.87 -4.44
C LEU A 651 -16.61 11.65 -5.90
N GLY A 652 -16.88 12.72 -6.66
CA GLY A 652 -17.19 12.66 -8.09
C GLY A 652 -16.04 12.11 -8.93
N VAL A 653 -14.81 12.57 -8.70
CA VAL A 653 -13.63 12.02 -9.40
C VAL A 653 -13.30 10.61 -8.91
N THR A 654 -13.38 10.35 -7.60
CA THR A 654 -13.06 9.04 -7.00
C THR A 654 -14.00 7.94 -7.52
N THR A 655 -15.32 8.21 -7.57
CA THR A 655 -16.29 7.26 -8.15
C THR A 655 -16.12 7.06 -9.65
N ASN A 656 -15.60 8.07 -10.37
CA ASN A 656 -15.22 7.95 -11.78
C ASN A 656 -14.10 6.93 -11.97
N VAL A 657 -12.99 7.09 -11.26
CA VAL A 657 -11.85 6.16 -11.28
C VAL A 657 -12.28 4.73 -10.88
N TYR A 658 -13.12 4.60 -9.85
CA TYR A 658 -13.62 3.30 -9.38
C TYR A 658 -14.51 2.59 -10.42
N PHE A 659 -15.54 3.25 -10.95
CA PHE A 659 -16.43 2.62 -11.94
C PHE A 659 -15.71 2.37 -13.27
N LEU A 660 -14.71 3.19 -13.63
CA LEU A 660 -13.88 3.00 -14.81
C LEU A 660 -13.00 1.74 -14.69
N TRP A 661 -12.40 1.52 -13.52
CA TRP A 661 -11.72 0.27 -13.15
C TRP A 661 -12.67 -0.92 -13.21
N GLN A 662 -13.82 -0.83 -12.55
CA GLN A 662 -14.80 -1.93 -12.50
C GLN A 662 -15.30 -2.29 -13.91
N ALA A 663 -15.66 -1.30 -14.72
CA ALA A 663 -16.15 -1.50 -16.09
C ALA A 663 -15.10 -2.16 -17.01
N TYR A 664 -13.81 -1.87 -16.82
CA TYR A 664 -12.74 -2.55 -17.57
C TYR A 664 -12.51 -3.99 -17.08
N PHE A 665 -12.41 -4.23 -15.78
CA PHE A 665 -12.09 -5.56 -15.26
C PHE A 665 -13.26 -6.55 -15.34
N ASP A 666 -14.52 -6.10 -15.26
CA ASP A 666 -15.71 -6.93 -15.59
C ASP A 666 -15.77 -7.32 -17.10
N LEU A 667 -14.98 -6.67 -17.97
CA LEU A 667 -14.80 -7.03 -19.39
C LEU A 667 -13.58 -7.94 -19.66
N SER A 668 -12.79 -8.28 -18.64
CA SER A 668 -11.57 -9.07 -18.81
C SER A 668 -11.85 -10.46 -19.41
N PRO A 669 -11.18 -10.88 -20.51
CA PRO A 669 -11.48 -12.14 -21.19
C PRO A 669 -11.23 -13.40 -20.35
N ARG A 670 -12.30 -14.09 -19.97
CA ARG A 670 -12.26 -15.37 -19.21
C ARG A 670 -12.00 -16.61 -20.08
N ARG A 671 -11.64 -16.44 -21.35
CA ARG A 671 -11.41 -17.52 -22.33
C ARG A 671 -10.25 -17.14 -23.27
N ILE A 672 -9.53 -18.13 -23.77
CA ILE A 672 -8.41 -17.92 -24.71
C ILE A 672 -8.93 -17.26 -26.00
N LEU A 673 -8.30 -16.16 -26.44
CA LEU A 673 -8.66 -15.47 -27.68
C LEU A 673 -8.12 -16.22 -28.92
N GLY A 674 -8.90 -16.19 -30.00
CA GLY A 674 -8.42 -16.58 -31.33
C GLY A 674 -7.35 -15.60 -31.84
N LYS A 675 -6.42 -16.08 -32.70
CA LYS A 675 -5.21 -15.33 -33.11
C LYS A 675 -5.48 -13.87 -33.48
N TYR A 676 -6.41 -13.66 -34.41
CA TYR A 676 -6.80 -12.34 -34.89
C TYR A 676 -7.54 -11.51 -33.82
N SER A 677 -8.39 -12.14 -33.01
CA SER A 677 -9.07 -11.45 -31.90
C SER A 677 -8.07 -10.90 -30.89
N GLN A 678 -7.01 -11.65 -30.57
CA GLN A 678 -5.96 -11.21 -29.64
C GLN A 678 -5.11 -10.07 -30.23
N GLN A 679 -4.80 -10.12 -31.53
CA GLN A 679 -4.14 -9.00 -32.22
C GLN A 679 -4.98 -7.73 -32.18
N ILE A 680 -6.25 -7.81 -32.56
CA ILE A 680 -7.16 -6.65 -32.56
C ILE A 680 -7.34 -6.13 -31.12
N TRP A 681 -7.44 -7.03 -30.13
CA TRP A 681 -7.46 -6.66 -28.70
C TRP A 681 -6.22 -5.84 -28.30
N ALA A 682 -5.02 -6.34 -28.59
CA ALA A 682 -3.76 -5.66 -28.29
C ALA A 682 -3.58 -4.33 -29.05
N GLN A 683 -4.09 -4.23 -30.29
CA GLN A 683 -4.06 -3.00 -31.08
C GLN A 683 -5.08 -1.97 -30.59
N LEU A 684 -6.27 -2.40 -30.16
CA LEU A 684 -7.33 -1.53 -29.63
C LEU A 684 -6.97 -0.94 -28.25
N HIS A 685 -6.05 -1.58 -27.51
CA HIS A 685 -5.56 -1.05 -26.24
C HIS A 685 -4.77 0.27 -26.39
N PHE A 686 -4.08 0.54 -27.51
CA PHE A 686 -3.41 1.83 -27.69
C PHE A 686 -4.38 3.03 -27.67
N PRO A 687 -5.34 3.14 -28.60
CA PRO A 687 -6.25 4.29 -28.60
C PRO A 687 -7.22 4.29 -27.41
N PHE A 688 -7.49 3.11 -26.81
CA PHE A 688 -8.19 3.04 -25.53
C PHE A 688 -7.36 3.63 -24.38
N HIS A 689 -6.07 3.30 -24.24
CA HIS A 689 -5.18 3.91 -23.23
C HIS A 689 -5.04 5.42 -23.44
N VAL A 690 -4.94 5.89 -24.68
CA VAL A 690 -5.00 7.32 -25.00
C VAL A 690 -6.31 7.95 -24.49
N ALA A 691 -7.47 7.37 -24.80
CA ALA A 691 -8.75 7.90 -24.31
C ALA A 691 -8.88 7.81 -22.78
N LEU A 692 -8.36 6.75 -22.16
CA LEU A 692 -8.40 6.52 -20.72
C LEU A 692 -7.60 7.59 -19.95
N ILE A 693 -6.38 7.89 -20.41
CA ILE A 693 -5.52 8.92 -19.80
C ILE A 693 -6.13 10.32 -19.99
N LEU A 694 -6.58 10.63 -21.21
CA LEU A 694 -7.21 11.92 -21.51
C LEU A 694 -8.50 12.14 -20.70
N LEU A 695 -9.27 11.08 -20.45
CA LEU A 695 -10.48 11.11 -19.60
C LEU A 695 -10.15 11.41 -18.14
N LEU A 696 -9.12 10.74 -17.59
CA LEU A 696 -8.67 10.94 -16.21
C LEU A 696 -8.18 12.39 -16.01
N GLU A 697 -7.29 12.87 -16.87
CA GLU A 697 -6.83 14.27 -16.83
C GLU A 697 -7.97 15.28 -17.06
N GLY A 698 -8.91 14.99 -17.96
CA GLY A 698 -10.11 15.80 -18.14
C GLY A 698 -10.96 15.89 -16.87
N SER A 699 -11.11 14.79 -16.12
CA SER A 699 -11.83 14.78 -14.84
C SER A 699 -11.12 15.60 -13.76
N GLN A 700 -9.78 15.57 -13.71
CA GLN A 700 -8.96 16.41 -12.83
C GLN A 700 -9.16 17.90 -13.14
N ILE A 701 -9.03 18.29 -14.42
CA ILE A 701 -9.16 19.70 -14.83
C ILE A 701 -10.59 20.23 -14.55
N LEU A 702 -11.62 19.40 -14.77
CA LEU A 702 -13.00 19.78 -14.43
C LEU A 702 -13.21 19.99 -12.93
N ALA A 703 -12.75 19.06 -12.08
CA ALA A 703 -12.89 19.18 -10.63
C ALA A 703 -12.12 20.40 -10.06
N LEU A 704 -10.94 20.70 -10.61
CA LEU A 704 -10.18 21.91 -10.30
C LEU A 704 -10.90 23.19 -10.77
N SER A 705 -11.55 23.17 -11.94
CA SER A 705 -12.33 24.32 -12.42
C SER A 705 -13.59 24.60 -11.57
N LEU A 706 -14.21 23.55 -11.01
CA LEU A 706 -15.30 23.66 -10.03
C LEU A 706 -14.82 24.24 -8.70
N ASP A 707 -13.65 23.83 -8.19
CA ASP A 707 -13.03 24.40 -6.98
C ASP A 707 -12.72 25.91 -7.14
N ILE A 708 -12.11 26.32 -8.27
CA ILE A 708 -11.89 27.74 -8.57
C ILE A 708 -13.23 28.49 -8.64
N THR A 709 -14.22 27.95 -9.34
CA THR A 709 -15.55 28.58 -9.47
C THR A 709 -16.18 28.81 -8.10
N LEU A 710 -16.06 27.85 -7.20
CA LEU A 710 -16.63 27.95 -5.86
C LEU A 710 -15.88 28.94 -4.97
N LYS A 711 -14.55 28.99 -5.03
CA LYS A 711 -13.73 30.00 -4.35
C LYS A 711 -14.06 31.42 -4.83
N LEU A 712 -14.27 31.60 -6.14
CA LEU A 712 -14.68 32.88 -6.73
C LEU A 712 -16.12 33.27 -6.40
N LEU A 713 -17.03 32.30 -6.31
CA LEU A 713 -18.41 32.54 -5.88
C LEU A 713 -18.46 32.95 -4.40
N TYR A 714 -17.71 32.28 -3.53
CA TYR A 714 -17.57 32.66 -2.12
C TYR A 714 -16.93 34.06 -1.94
N LEU A 715 -15.98 34.45 -2.80
CA LEU A 715 -15.45 35.81 -2.86
C LEU A 715 -16.52 36.84 -3.23
N ALA A 716 -17.35 36.54 -4.25
CA ALA A 716 -18.43 37.42 -4.68
C ALA A 716 -19.53 37.55 -3.62
N GLU A 717 -19.89 36.45 -2.96
CA GLU A 717 -20.81 36.43 -1.80
C GLU A 717 -20.23 37.24 -0.62
N THR A 718 -18.93 37.12 -0.34
CA THR A 718 -18.24 37.91 0.72
C THR A 718 -18.29 39.42 0.43
N ILE A 719 -18.10 39.81 -0.84
CA ILE A 719 -18.19 41.20 -1.28
C ILE A 719 -19.65 41.71 -1.20
N LEU A 720 -20.63 40.87 -1.55
CA LEU A 720 -22.05 41.22 -1.48
C LEU A 720 -22.54 41.36 -0.03
N TRP A 721 -22.20 40.39 0.83
CA TRP A 721 -22.50 40.40 2.27
C TRP A 721 -21.90 41.61 2.99
N ALA A 722 -20.69 42.04 2.60
CA ALA A 722 -20.07 43.26 3.14
C ALA A 722 -20.89 44.55 2.88
N CYS A 723 -21.85 44.50 1.96
CA CYS A 723 -22.72 45.60 1.59
C CYS A 723 -24.22 45.37 1.84
N GLU A 724 -24.62 44.21 2.36
CA GLU A 724 -25.99 43.92 2.78
C GLU A 724 -26.30 44.58 4.15
N GLU A 725 -27.57 44.88 4.42
CA GLU A 725 -27.96 45.62 5.63
C GLU A 725 -28.50 44.70 6.73
N PRO A 726 -28.06 44.84 8.00
CA PRO A 726 -27.20 45.89 8.55
C PRO A 726 -25.70 45.68 8.27
N ARG A 727 -25.06 46.70 7.69
CA ARG A 727 -23.68 46.59 7.17
C ARG A 727 -22.64 46.40 8.29
N PRO A 728 -21.64 45.52 8.12
CA PRO A 728 -20.53 45.38 9.06
C PRO A 728 -19.63 46.63 9.10
N ARG A 729 -18.79 46.76 10.13
CA ARG A 729 -17.74 47.79 10.18
C ARG A 729 -16.74 47.60 9.04
N PRO A 730 -16.22 48.68 8.41
CA PRO A 730 -15.31 48.57 7.26
C PRO A 730 -14.06 47.74 7.59
N ASP A 731 -13.44 47.95 8.75
CA ASP A 731 -12.25 47.21 9.19
C ASP A 731 -12.51 45.70 9.40
N HIS A 732 -13.77 45.32 9.60
CA HIS A 732 -14.19 43.93 9.74
C HIS A 732 -14.44 43.30 8.36
N ALA A 733 -15.13 44.02 7.46
CA ALA A 733 -15.34 43.59 6.08
C ALA A 733 -14.02 43.42 5.31
N ILE A 734 -13.10 44.40 5.39
CA ILE A 734 -11.79 44.33 4.73
C ILE A 734 -10.95 43.20 5.32
N ARG A 735 -11.05 42.93 6.64
CA ARG A 735 -10.39 41.78 7.27
C ARG A 735 -10.94 40.45 6.76
N ILE A 736 -12.26 40.30 6.67
CA ILE A 736 -12.92 39.09 6.15
C ILE A 736 -12.54 38.87 4.69
N LEU A 737 -12.51 39.92 3.86
CA LEU A 737 -12.07 39.86 2.47
C LEU A 737 -10.60 39.42 2.36
N ARG A 738 -9.72 39.97 3.21
CA ARG A 738 -8.29 39.60 3.28
C ARG A 738 -8.08 38.15 3.76
N THR A 739 -8.87 37.66 4.73
CA THR A 739 -8.81 36.24 5.15
C THR A 739 -9.39 35.32 4.08
N THR A 740 -10.45 35.73 3.39
CA THR A 740 -11.07 34.95 2.29
C THR A 740 -10.10 34.74 1.13
N ILE A 741 -9.34 35.78 0.75
CA ILE A 741 -8.29 35.68 -0.29
C ILE A 741 -7.08 34.86 0.20
N ALA A 742 -6.78 34.84 1.50
CA ALA A 742 -5.72 34.00 2.07
C ALA A 742 -6.12 32.51 2.12
N ASP A 743 -7.36 32.21 2.48
CA ASP A 743 -7.96 30.85 2.56
C ASP A 743 -8.01 30.13 1.20
N MET A 744 -7.86 30.86 0.09
CA MET A 744 -7.75 30.29 -1.25
C MET A 744 -6.40 29.64 -1.57
N GLU A 745 -5.38 29.82 -0.72
CA GLU A 745 -4.02 29.23 -0.84
C GLU A 745 -3.36 29.42 -2.22
N ILE A 746 -3.39 30.67 -2.71
CA ILE A 746 -2.88 31.03 -4.04
C ILE A 746 -1.34 30.99 -4.09
N ASP A 747 -0.77 30.02 -4.81
CA ASP A 747 0.67 29.88 -5.03
C ASP A 747 1.18 30.85 -6.11
N TYR A 748 1.39 32.10 -5.69
CA TYR A 748 1.87 33.19 -6.55
C TYR A 748 3.23 32.91 -7.21
N SER A 749 4.04 31.98 -6.68
CA SER A 749 5.37 31.65 -7.22
C SER A 749 5.33 31.05 -8.63
N ARG A 750 4.19 30.47 -9.03
CA ARG A 750 3.99 29.80 -10.32
C ARG A 750 3.79 30.74 -11.51
N GLY A 751 3.85 32.06 -11.29
CA GLY A 751 3.67 33.07 -12.32
C GLY A 751 2.43 33.95 -12.11
N ALA A 752 2.07 34.24 -10.86
CA ALA A 752 1.02 35.20 -10.51
C ALA A 752 1.55 36.39 -9.68
N ILE A 753 2.83 36.75 -9.85
CA ILE A 753 3.52 37.75 -9.02
C ILE A 753 3.00 39.18 -9.29
N ASN A 754 2.60 39.50 -10.53
CA ASN A 754 2.07 40.82 -10.86
C ASN A 754 0.67 41.00 -10.27
N GLU A 755 -0.10 39.92 -10.33
CA GLU A 755 -1.44 39.74 -9.83
C GLU A 755 -1.43 39.83 -8.29
N GLN A 756 -0.44 39.21 -7.62
CA GLN A 756 -0.19 39.38 -6.18
C GLN A 756 0.00 40.85 -5.80
N ILE A 757 0.81 41.58 -6.58
CA ILE A 757 1.08 43.01 -6.36
C ILE A 757 -0.18 43.86 -6.60
N ALA A 758 -0.99 43.53 -7.60
CA ALA A 758 -2.25 44.20 -7.87
C ALA A 758 -3.29 43.97 -6.77
N ILE A 759 -3.50 42.72 -6.35
CA ILE A 759 -4.40 42.33 -5.25
C ILE A 759 -4.00 43.05 -3.95
N THR A 760 -2.70 43.05 -3.61
CA THR A 760 -2.20 43.69 -2.40
C THR A 760 -2.47 45.20 -2.41
N ARG A 761 -2.17 45.89 -3.52
CA ARG A 761 -2.46 47.33 -3.67
C ARG A 761 -3.95 47.63 -3.49
N ILE A 762 -4.83 46.90 -4.18
CA ILE A 762 -6.28 47.11 -4.07
C ILE A 762 -6.76 46.88 -2.63
N LEU A 763 -6.25 45.86 -1.93
CA LEU A 763 -6.62 45.56 -0.53
C LEU A 763 -6.07 46.55 0.50
N ASP A 764 -5.02 47.31 0.18
CA ASP A 764 -4.45 48.36 1.04
C ASP A 764 -4.99 49.77 0.71
N ASP A 765 -5.47 50.01 -0.52
CA ASP A 765 -6.21 51.22 -0.90
C ASP A 765 -7.69 51.18 -0.46
N LEU A 766 -8.29 49.99 -0.35
CA LEU A 766 -9.70 49.77 0.01
C LEU A 766 -10.21 50.53 1.27
N PRO A 767 -9.43 50.70 2.37
CA PRO A 767 -9.84 51.48 3.54
C PRO A 767 -10.08 52.97 3.26
N ASN A 768 -9.50 53.53 2.19
CA ASN A 768 -9.60 54.95 1.84
C ASN A 768 -10.91 55.29 1.10
N HIS A 769 -11.74 54.29 0.80
CA HIS A 769 -12.96 54.41 0.01
C HIS A 769 -14.15 53.74 0.71
N PRO A 770 -15.38 54.24 0.55
CA PRO A 770 -16.56 53.57 1.10
C PRO A 770 -16.78 52.26 0.32
N LEU A 771 -16.70 51.11 0.99
CA LEU A 771 -16.78 49.78 0.35
C LEU A 771 -18.02 49.60 -0.56
N CYS A 772 -19.13 50.28 -0.23
CA CYS A 772 -20.43 50.04 -0.84
C CYS A 772 -20.92 51.27 -1.62
N PRO A 773 -21.31 51.10 -2.90
CA PRO A 773 -21.69 52.20 -3.78
C PRO A 773 -22.90 52.96 -3.23
N SER A 774 -22.68 54.24 -2.92
CA SER A 774 -23.70 55.11 -2.32
C SER A 774 -24.24 56.09 -3.36
N TYR A 775 -25.56 56.12 -3.56
CA TYR A 775 -26.23 56.95 -4.58
C TYR A 775 -25.92 58.46 -4.47
N ARG A 776 -25.42 58.91 -3.31
CA ARG A 776 -25.24 60.33 -2.96
C ARG A 776 -23.88 60.94 -3.35
N THR A 777 -22.87 60.17 -3.77
CA THR A 777 -21.49 60.68 -3.94
C THR A 777 -20.89 60.56 -5.35
N GLY A 778 -21.56 59.90 -6.30
CA GLY A 778 -21.05 59.74 -7.68
C GLY A 778 -19.83 58.81 -7.83
N GLN A 779 -19.29 58.25 -6.74
CA GLN A 779 -18.15 57.33 -6.70
C GLN A 779 -18.49 55.89 -7.16
N ILE A 780 -19.75 55.65 -7.55
CA ILE A 780 -20.31 54.34 -7.93
C ILE A 780 -19.46 53.58 -8.96
N PRO A 781 -18.99 54.17 -10.10
CA PRO A 781 -18.13 53.44 -11.04
C PRO A 781 -16.81 53.04 -10.38
N ILE A 782 -16.05 53.99 -9.81
CA ILE A 782 -14.70 53.78 -9.27
C ILE A 782 -14.65 52.59 -8.29
N ILE A 783 -15.62 52.49 -7.38
CA ILE A 783 -15.67 51.40 -6.38
C ILE A 783 -16.06 50.06 -7.04
N ARG A 784 -16.97 50.08 -8.02
CA ARG A 784 -17.38 48.90 -8.78
C ARG A 784 -16.23 48.36 -9.64
N ASP A 785 -15.51 49.26 -10.29
CA ASP A 785 -14.37 48.96 -11.16
C ASP A 785 -13.23 48.37 -10.31
N MET A 786 -12.90 48.98 -9.16
CA MET A 786 -11.90 48.48 -8.21
C MET A 786 -12.25 47.08 -7.64
N LEU A 787 -13.51 46.82 -7.29
CA LEU A 787 -13.95 45.49 -6.84
C LEU A 787 -13.98 44.47 -7.98
N SER A 788 -14.33 44.89 -9.20
CA SER A 788 -14.26 44.06 -10.41
C SER A 788 -12.82 43.65 -10.73
N ASP A 789 -11.87 44.59 -10.62
CA ASP A 789 -10.45 44.31 -10.82
C ASP A 789 -9.84 43.49 -9.69
N LEU A 790 -10.33 43.60 -8.45
CA LEU A 790 -9.94 42.67 -7.37
C LEU A 790 -10.35 41.24 -7.73
N VAL A 791 -11.62 41.02 -8.11
CA VAL A 791 -12.12 39.69 -8.53
C VAL A 791 -11.38 39.21 -9.79
N GLY A 792 -11.11 40.10 -10.75
CA GLY A 792 -10.34 39.80 -11.96
C GLY A 792 -8.90 39.35 -11.68
N ASN A 793 -8.18 40.05 -10.81
CA ASN A 793 -6.81 39.68 -10.44
C ASN A 793 -6.75 38.42 -9.56
N VAL A 794 -7.70 38.20 -8.63
CA VAL A 794 -7.80 36.95 -7.87
C VAL A 794 -8.14 35.76 -8.79
N THR A 795 -9.06 35.95 -9.74
CA THR A 795 -9.34 34.98 -10.81
C THR A 795 -8.08 34.65 -11.60
N ALA A 796 -7.31 35.67 -11.98
CA ALA A 796 -6.06 35.50 -12.72
C ALA A 796 -5.03 34.68 -11.93
N ALA A 797 -4.85 35.01 -10.65
CA ALA A 797 -3.89 34.33 -9.79
C ALA A 797 -4.28 32.87 -9.49
N LEU A 798 -5.58 32.57 -9.31
CA LEU A 798 -6.10 31.20 -9.15
C LEU A 798 -5.85 30.34 -10.39
N PHE A 799 -6.24 30.82 -11.58
CA PHE A 799 -6.03 30.06 -12.82
C PHE A 799 -4.54 29.96 -13.21
N SER A 800 -3.70 30.93 -12.84
CA SER A 800 -2.24 30.88 -13.01
C SER A 800 -1.59 29.87 -12.03
N THR A 801 -2.01 29.87 -10.76
CA THR A 801 -1.62 28.86 -9.74
C THR A 801 -1.91 27.44 -10.21
N MET A 802 -3.08 27.21 -10.81
CA MET A 802 -3.45 25.92 -11.39
C MET A 802 -2.88 25.68 -12.80
N ARG A 803 -2.09 26.61 -13.35
CA ARG A 803 -1.50 26.60 -14.70
C ARG A 803 -2.48 26.39 -15.85
N ILE A 804 -3.73 26.77 -15.65
CA ILE A 804 -4.77 26.61 -16.66
C ILE A 804 -4.55 27.61 -17.82
N MET A 805 -3.90 28.76 -17.57
CA MET A 805 -3.62 29.74 -18.63
C MET A 805 -2.45 29.36 -19.56
N PRO A 806 -2.53 29.71 -20.86
CA PRO A 806 -1.42 29.53 -21.78
C PRO A 806 -0.27 30.47 -21.42
N SER A 807 0.84 29.91 -20.96
CA SER A 807 2.07 30.61 -20.52
C SER A 807 2.83 31.36 -21.63
N ASN A 808 2.32 31.37 -22.87
CA ASN A 808 3.06 31.81 -24.04
C ASN A 808 2.51 33.13 -24.61
N GLN A 809 3.30 34.19 -24.39
CA GLN A 809 3.36 35.50 -25.09
C GLN A 809 2.71 36.73 -24.42
N THR A 810 3.55 37.79 -24.38
CA THR A 810 3.34 39.19 -23.93
C THR A 810 2.92 39.40 -22.48
N HIS A 811 3.47 40.46 -21.87
CA HIS A 811 3.32 40.78 -20.45
C HIS A 811 1.83 40.95 -20.06
N PRO A 812 1.39 40.37 -18.93
CA PRO A 812 -0.03 40.40 -18.52
C PRO A 812 -0.56 41.81 -18.17
N GLY A 813 0.32 42.80 -17.95
CA GLY A 813 -0.06 44.18 -17.60
C GLY A 813 -0.80 44.99 -18.68
N ASN A 814 -1.04 44.42 -19.87
CA ASN A 814 -1.70 45.12 -21.00
C ASN A 814 -3.03 44.48 -21.46
N LEU A 815 -3.51 43.40 -20.85
CA LEU A 815 -4.83 42.83 -21.17
C LEU A 815 -5.88 43.36 -20.20
N SER A 816 -7.02 43.82 -20.72
CA SER A 816 -8.15 44.21 -19.88
C SER A 816 -8.84 42.98 -19.27
N SER A 817 -9.46 43.18 -18.11
CA SER A 817 -10.18 42.15 -17.34
C SER A 817 -11.18 41.35 -18.21
N ASP A 818 -11.85 42.00 -19.16
CA ASP A 818 -12.76 41.36 -20.12
C ASP A 818 -12.07 40.41 -21.11
N GLN A 819 -10.89 40.80 -21.64
CA GLN A 819 -10.12 39.95 -22.57
C GLN A 819 -9.57 38.72 -21.86
N LEU A 820 -9.23 38.88 -20.57
CA LEU A 820 -8.81 37.79 -19.70
C LEU A 820 -9.99 36.81 -19.47
N LEU A 821 -11.17 37.34 -19.10
CA LEU A 821 -12.42 36.59 -18.93
C LEU A 821 -12.82 35.81 -20.20
N GLN A 822 -12.74 36.45 -21.36
CA GLN A 822 -13.04 35.79 -22.64
C GLN A 822 -12.12 34.60 -22.93
N ARG A 823 -10.83 34.68 -22.57
CA ARG A 823 -9.87 33.58 -22.71
C ARG A 823 -10.14 32.44 -21.72
N TYR A 824 -10.49 32.74 -20.46
CA TYR A 824 -10.92 31.71 -19.50
C TYR A 824 -12.13 30.93 -20.01
N MET A 825 -13.17 31.63 -20.48
CA MET A 825 -14.41 30.99 -20.96
C MET A 825 -14.17 30.12 -22.20
N ALA A 826 -13.30 30.55 -23.12
CA ALA A 826 -12.93 29.75 -24.29
C ALA A 826 -12.19 28.45 -23.91
N LEU A 827 -11.32 28.49 -22.89
CA LEU A 827 -10.66 27.29 -22.39
C LEU A 827 -11.62 26.37 -21.62
N LEU A 828 -12.50 26.93 -20.80
CA LEU A 828 -13.54 26.18 -20.08
C LEU A 828 -14.41 25.38 -21.08
N GLN A 829 -14.83 26.03 -22.18
CA GLN A 829 -15.55 25.41 -23.29
C GLN A 829 -14.72 24.34 -24.02
N PHE A 830 -13.40 24.54 -24.20
CA PHE A 830 -12.51 23.52 -24.77
C PHE A 830 -12.43 22.27 -23.89
N VAL A 831 -12.22 22.42 -22.57
CA VAL A 831 -12.17 21.30 -21.61
C VAL A 831 -13.48 20.53 -21.59
N TYR A 832 -14.63 21.22 -21.64
CA TYR A 832 -15.95 20.61 -21.75
C TYR A 832 -16.11 19.72 -22.98
N VAL A 833 -15.82 20.27 -24.16
CA VAL A 833 -15.93 19.56 -25.46
C VAL A 833 -14.99 18.36 -25.48
N TYR A 834 -13.76 18.56 -25.02
CA TYR A 834 -12.73 17.53 -24.87
C TYR A 834 -13.19 16.37 -23.98
N TYR A 835 -13.64 16.66 -22.74
CA TYR A 835 -14.03 15.64 -21.77
C TYR A 835 -15.18 14.77 -22.28
N PHE A 836 -16.27 15.36 -22.76
CA PHE A 836 -17.43 14.59 -23.23
C PHE A 836 -17.17 13.84 -24.55
N ALA A 837 -16.31 14.37 -25.43
CA ALA A 837 -15.88 13.64 -26.63
C ALA A 837 -15.02 12.42 -26.28
N VAL A 838 -14.10 12.55 -25.32
CA VAL A 838 -13.25 11.43 -24.86
C VAL A 838 -14.07 10.40 -24.06
N ALA A 839 -14.99 10.85 -23.20
CA ALA A 839 -15.91 9.97 -22.48
C ALA A 839 -16.78 9.13 -23.44
N SER A 840 -17.32 9.75 -24.50
CA SER A 840 -18.04 9.08 -25.58
C SER A 840 -17.15 8.04 -26.29
N LEU A 841 -15.92 8.41 -26.62
CA LEU A 841 -14.95 7.53 -27.28
C LEU A 841 -14.59 6.31 -26.40
N THR A 842 -14.40 6.50 -25.10
CA THR A 842 -14.20 5.41 -24.12
C THR A 842 -15.39 4.46 -24.07
N MET A 843 -16.63 4.96 -24.16
CA MET A 843 -17.82 4.10 -24.27
C MET A 843 -17.86 3.28 -25.57
N PHE A 844 -17.42 3.85 -26.70
CA PHE A 844 -17.28 3.09 -27.94
C PHE A 844 -16.19 2.01 -27.87
N PHE A 845 -15.06 2.26 -27.19
CA PHE A 845 -14.05 1.23 -26.95
C PHE A 845 -14.56 0.10 -26.04
N PHE A 846 -15.28 0.41 -24.96
CA PHE A 846 -15.95 -0.62 -24.15
C PHE A 846 -16.96 -1.44 -24.96
N GLY A 847 -17.72 -0.81 -25.88
CA GLY A 847 -18.59 -1.52 -26.82
C GLY A 847 -17.83 -2.49 -27.73
N GLY A 848 -16.65 -2.08 -28.22
CA GLY A 848 -15.73 -2.95 -28.95
C GLY A 848 -15.22 -4.13 -28.12
N PHE A 849 -14.77 -3.88 -26.88
CA PHE A 849 -14.25 -4.92 -26.00
C PHE A 849 -15.30 -5.98 -25.63
N VAL A 850 -16.58 -5.63 -25.43
CA VAL A 850 -17.67 -6.61 -25.24
C VAL A 850 -17.72 -7.62 -26.40
N LEU A 851 -17.63 -7.13 -27.64
CA LEU A 851 -17.70 -7.96 -28.85
C LEU A 851 -16.47 -8.87 -29.03
N LEU A 852 -15.29 -8.41 -28.61
CA LEU A 852 -14.06 -9.20 -28.65
C LEU A 852 -13.96 -10.23 -27.51
N ALA A 853 -14.24 -9.82 -26.27
CA ALA A 853 -14.11 -10.67 -25.08
C ALA A 853 -15.16 -11.79 -25.02
N ARG A 854 -16.34 -11.59 -25.65
CA ARG A 854 -17.47 -12.53 -25.66
C ARG A 854 -17.89 -12.96 -24.22
N ARG A 855 -18.02 -11.98 -23.32
CA ARG A 855 -18.36 -12.17 -21.89
C ARG A 855 -19.53 -13.13 -21.67
N HIS A 856 -20.66 -12.85 -22.31
CA HIS A 856 -21.87 -13.67 -22.23
C HIS A 856 -21.82 -14.83 -23.23
N THR A 857 -22.33 -16.00 -22.85
CA THR A 857 -22.42 -17.18 -23.73
C THR A 857 -23.50 -16.98 -24.79
N LEU A 858 -24.61 -16.33 -24.41
CA LEU A 858 -25.71 -16.00 -25.30
C LEU A 858 -25.36 -14.78 -26.16
N ARG A 859 -25.21 -14.99 -27.48
CA ARG A 859 -24.93 -13.93 -28.47
C ARG A 859 -25.91 -12.76 -28.41
N ARG A 860 -27.16 -12.99 -27.98
CA ARG A 860 -28.17 -11.94 -27.72
C ARG A 860 -27.72 -11.00 -26.59
N CYS A 861 -27.35 -11.55 -25.43
CA CYS A 861 -26.86 -10.77 -24.28
C CYS A 861 -25.61 -9.96 -24.63
N THR A 862 -24.64 -10.56 -25.34
CA THR A 862 -23.45 -9.85 -25.85
C THR A 862 -23.82 -8.69 -26.79
N SER A 863 -24.83 -8.89 -27.65
CA SER A 863 -25.31 -7.83 -28.54
C SER A 863 -26.00 -6.70 -27.77
N ILE A 864 -26.82 -7.01 -26.76
CA ILE A 864 -27.49 -6.00 -25.91
C ILE A 864 -26.45 -5.19 -25.11
N SER A 865 -25.54 -5.89 -24.42
CA SER A 865 -24.43 -5.30 -23.63
C SER A 865 -23.49 -4.40 -24.46
N ALA A 866 -23.33 -4.72 -25.77
CA ALA A 866 -22.62 -3.84 -26.70
C ALA A 866 -23.50 -2.65 -27.14
N THR A 867 -24.75 -2.88 -27.55
CA THR A 867 -25.67 -1.84 -28.02
C THR A 867 -25.92 -0.77 -26.95
N THR A 868 -26.12 -1.13 -25.68
CA THR A 868 -26.34 -0.15 -24.60
C THR A 868 -25.13 0.78 -24.40
N ARG A 869 -23.91 0.24 -24.48
CA ARG A 869 -22.66 1.03 -24.48
C ARG A 869 -22.58 1.98 -25.67
N LEU A 870 -22.93 1.53 -26.87
CA LEU A 870 -22.99 2.38 -28.07
C LEU A 870 -24.03 3.50 -27.92
N THR A 871 -25.23 3.21 -27.42
CA THR A 871 -26.28 4.23 -27.21
C THR A 871 -25.89 5.25 -26.14
N LEU A 872 -25.27 4.82 -25.03
CA LEU A 872 -24.80 5.74 -23.99
C LEU A 872 -23.58 6.56 -24.47
N GLY A 873 -22.72 6.00 -25.30
CA GLY A 873 -21.67 6.75 -26.02
C GLY A 873 -22.25 7.84 -26.92
N ILE A 874 -23.35 7.57 -27.64
CA ILE A 874 -24.07 8.57 -28.45
C ILE A 874 -24.73 9.64 -27.56
N VAL A 875 -25.30 9.27 -26.41
CA VAL A 875 -25.84 10.25 -25.43
C VAL A 875 -24.73 11.19 -24.95
N LEU A 876 -23.57 10.66 -24.55
CA LEU A 876 -22.40 11.49 -24.16
C LEU A 876 -21.92 12.39 -25.32
N ALA A 877 -21.92 11.90 -26.57
CA ALA A 877 -21.62 12.73 -27.73
C ALA A 877 -22.65 13.86 -27.94
N SER A 878 -23.93 13.63 -27.63
CA SER A 878 -24.97 14.65 -27.75
C SER A 878 -24.79 15.81 -26.77
N ILE A 879 -24.25 15.55 -25.58
CA ILE A 879 -23.92 16.58 -24.57
C ILE A 879 -22.85 17.56 -25.08
N VAL A 880 -21.94 17.10 -25.96
CA VAL A 880 -20.97 17.99 -26.64
C VAL A 880 -21.68 19.06 -27.48
N SER A 881 -22.87 18.78 -28.04
CA SER A 881 -23.65 19.74 -28.84
C SER A 881 -24.15 20.94 -28.01
N PHE A 882 -24.29 20.79 -26.68
CA PHE A 882 -24.65 21.89 -25.79
C PHE A 882 -23.60 23.01 -25.80
N SER A 883 -22.36 22.73 -26.21
CA SER A 883 -21.29 23.74 -26.41
C SER A 883 -21.66 24.94 -27.28
N ARG A 884 -22.74 24.84 -28.09
CA ARG A 884 -23.32 25.92 -28.89
C ARG A 884 -24.15 26.94 -28.08
N TYR A 885 -24.63 26.56 -26.89
CA TYR A 885 -25.51 27.36 -26.04
C TYR A 885 -24.82 27.70 -24.72
N PHE A 886 -23.98 28.74 -24.75
CA PHE A 886 -23.10 29.13 -23.63
C PHE A 886 -23.78 29.18 -22.24
N PRO A 887 -25.00 29.72 -22.05
CA PRO A 887 -25.64 29.74 -20.72
C PRO A 887 -25.92 28.34 -20.15
N LEU A 888 -26.26 27.37 -21.01
CA LEU A 888 -26.50 25.98 -20.61
C LEU A 888 -25.18 25.28 -20.24
N VAL A 889 -24.12 25.52 -21.02
CA VAL A 889 -22.77 25.03 -20.71
C VAL A 889 -22.32 25.58 -19.37
N TYR A 890 -22.38 26.89 -19.17
CA TYR A 890 -21.98 27.55 -17.94
C TYR A 890 -22.74 26.98 -16.73
N SER A 891 -24.07 26.95 -16.79
CA SER A 891 -24.91 26.40 -15.70
C SER A 891 -24.66 24.91 -15.41
N PHE A 892 -24.17 24.13 -16.37
CA PHE A 892 -23.84 22.72 -16.16
C PHE A 892 -22.40 22.52 -15.69
N MET A 893 -21.45 23.36 -16.14
CA MET A 893 -20.05 23.34 -15.70
C MET A 893 -19.83 23.89 -14.30
N THR A 894 -20.68 24.82 -13.84
CA THR A 894 -20.67 25.27 -12.43
C THR A 894 -21.42 24.32 -11.50
N SER A 895 -22.13 23.31 -12.04
CA SER A 895 -22.80 22.28 -11.25
C SER A 895 -21.88 21.08 -11.02
N PRO A 896 -21.75 20.55 -9.78
CA PRO A 896 -21.00 19.32 -9.53
C PRO A 896 -21.49 18.11 -10.34
N ALA A 897 -22.72 18.14 -10.85
CA ALA A 897 -23.31 17.09 -11.69
C ALA A 897 -22.47 16.75 -12.93
N ILE A 898 -21.64 17.66 -13.44
CA ILE A 898 -20.75 17.39 -14.58
C ILE A 898 -19.75 16.25 -14.31
N LEU A 899 -19.24 16.13 -13.08
CA LEU A 899 -18.33 15.05 -12.69
C LEU A 899 -19.05 13.69 -12.64
N TYR A 900 -20.30 13.69 -12.17
CA TYR A 900 -21.13 12.50 -12.03
C TYR A 900 -21.78 12.07 -13.34
N ALA A 901 -21.86 12.93 -14.36
CA ALA A 901 -22.52 12.62 -15.64
C ALA A 901 -21.95 11.35 -16.28
N PHE A 902 -20.62 11.19 -16.29
CA PHE A 902 -20.00 9.97 -16.81
C PHE A 902 -20.10 8.79 -15.82
N THR A 903 -19.99 9.02 -14.51
CA THR A 903 -20.08 7.96 -13.49
C THR A 903 -21.44 7.27 -13.53
N LEU A 904 -22.51 8.04 -13.71
CA LEU A 904 -23.87 7.55 -13.90
C LEU A 904 -24.01 6.73 -15.20
N THR A 905 -23.36 7.12 -16.31
CA THR A 905 -23.37 6.28 -17.52
C THR A 905 -22.63 4.95 -17.33
N LEU A 906 -21.52 4.92 -16.59
CA LEU A 906 -20.85 3.66 -16.23
C LEU A 906 -21.68 2.79 -15.28
N LEU A 907 -22.32 3.40 -14.27
CA LEU A 907 -23.21 2.70 -13.35
C LEU A 907 -24.38 2.03 -14.11
N MET A 908 -25.03 2.75 -15.04
CA MET A 908 -26.09 2.18 -15.88
C MET A 908 -25.61 0.99 -16.73
N VAL A 909 -24.37 1.05 -17.24
CA VAL A 909 -23.75 -0.06 -17.99
C VAL A 909 -23.51 -1.28 -17.10
N LEU A 910 -23.00 -1.07 -15.88
CA LEU A 910 -22.76 -2.14 -14.91
C LEU A 910 -24.08 -2.79 -14.45
N LEU A 911 -25.13 -2.01 -14.22
CA LEU A 911 -26.47 -2.51 -13.88
C LEU A 911 -27.08 -3.34 -15.03
N VAL A 912 -26.92 -2.91 -16.28
CA VAL A 912 -27.34 -3.68 -17.46
C VAL A 912 -26.56 -5.00 -17.58
N ASP A 913 -25.25 -4.97 -17.43
CA ASP A 913 -24.44 -6.20 -17.50
C ASP A 913 -24.81 -7.20 -16.39
N ARG A 914 -25.10 -6.72 -15.17
CA ARG A 914 -25.51 -7.57 -14.03
C ARG A 914 -26.90 -8.17 -14.22
N SER A 915 -27.86 -7.43 -14.81
CA SER A 915 -29.17 -8.01 -15.15
C SER A 915 -29.08 -9.02 -16.30
N LEU A 916 -28.17 -8.83 -17.26
CA LEU A 916 -27.87 -9.80 -18.31
C LEU A 916 -27.19 -11.09 -17.77
N ASP A 917 -26.28 -10.96 -16.81
CA ASP A 917 -25.68 -12.12 -16.12
C ASP A 917 -26.72 -12.91 -15.30
N TRP A 918 -27.65 -12.22 -14.60
CA TRP A 918 -28.78 -12.85 -13.91
C TRP A 918 -29.72 -13.57 -14.88
N TYR A 919 -30.11 -12.92 -15.99
CA TYR A 919 -30.94 -13.53 -17.04
C TYR A 919 -30.27 -14.77 -17.64
N GLN A 920 -28.95 -14.75 -17.86
CA GLN A 920 -28.19 -15.90 -18.35
C GLN A 920 -28.19 -17.06 -17.33
N SER A 921 -28.10 -16.78 -16.03
CA SER A 921 -28.21 -17.79 -14.95
C SER A 921 -29.61 -18.40 -14.85
N TYR A 922 -30.67 -17.62 -15.09
CA TYR A 922 -32.04 -18.11 -15.13
C TYR A 922 -32.28 -18.99 -16.38
N SER A 923 -31.94 -18.47 -17.56
CA SER A 923 -32.12 -19.19 -18.83
C SER A 923 -31.31 -20.50 -18.93
N GLY A 924 -30.16 -20.60 -18.25
CA GLY A 924 -29.41 -21.84 -18.15
C GLY A 924 -30.15 -22.88 -17.31
N ARG A 925 -30.63 -22.51 -16.11
CA ARG A 925 -31.36 -23.42 -15.21
C ARG A 925 -32.64 -23.99 -15.82
N VAL A 926 -33.41 -23.17 -16.54
CA VAL A 926 -34.60 -23.65 -17.26
C VAL A 926 -34.22 -24.72 -18.31
N GLN A 927 -33.12 -24.49 -19.04
CA GLN A 927 -32.69 -25.41 -20.10
C GLN A 927 -32.06 -26.70 -19.56
N ASP A 928 -31.48 -26.69 -18.36
CA ASP A 928 -31.05 -27.92 -17.65
C ASP A 928 -32.25 -28.70 -17.07
N SER A 929 -33.37 -28.05 -16.73
CA SER A 929 -34.59 -28.72 -16.26
C SER A 929 -35.46 -29.32 -17.38
N ASP A 930 -35.25 -28.91 -18.64
CA ASP A 930 -35.96 -29.43 -19.82
C ASP A 930 -35.27 -30.66 -20.47
N VAL A 931 -34.24 -31.23 -19.82
CA VAL A 931 -33.55 -32.46 -20.27
C VAL A 931 -33.99 -33.65 -19.39
N PRO A 932 -34.71 -34.64 -19.95
CA PRO A 932 -35.17 -35.83 -19.22
C PRO A 932 -34.11 -36.96 -19.11
#